data_AF-A0A450V5K9-F1
#
_entry.id   AF-A0A450V5K9-F1
#
_cell.length_a   1.000
_cell.length_b   1.000
_cell.length_c   1.000
_cell.angle_alpha   90.00
_cell.angle_beta   90.00
_cell.angle_gamma   90.00
#
_symmetry.space_group_name_H-M   'P 1'
#
loop_
_entity.id
_entity.type
_entity.pdbx_description
1 polymer ?
#
loop_
_entity_poly.entity_id
_entity_poly.type
_entity_poly.pdbx_seq_one_letter_code
_entity_poly.pdbx_strand_id
1 'polypeptide(L)'
;MLEFTAFLSSDWLGPLADKLANVRRGGRAEEVTRISDIFGDPKRLARDYIEPNCQQNNPTDHFENRYPIAYVRTPVFTTLGVFFTGDPAPPRDGRTRMFLLADAGMGKTSLLVMVKLTHLMAFWPKGYDCQLLKIGPDTLDIVEAHPDKANTVLLLDALDEDTLAWRNAEARILGILKATENYRRVVISCRTWFFPGNPASGPFANAGRVQLGPYVCPTVFLSLFDDAQVMAYLRRRFPNRLYHTLFRRENPRRAQAGQIVDALRAPCLRPLLLAHMDDILEDGDHHPKHDWRAYDFYRTLVGAWLSRESRRLHKRYRSSPKPPDEEELWSVCTVIAAHTQRQSDGLLSRTALDQLMTTFPEIANLRHFEVGGRSLLQGNADGGFRFSHDSIREFLITHCLVTDGKARLEEKGVRVTDRILELLKEIFEFDIVRTDERVNRNRTGGLSDLHFCDRLSDNSPGPPMQMIPVGEFLMGSPEREGDLDEHPQHPVRIDAPFALGTWPVTFAEYDRFCAATHRWRSGDRGWGREQRPAINVSWQDARDYCAWLSRETGRYYRLPSEAEWEYAARAGTGTDYWWGDNIGANRANCDGCGSEWDRRQTAPVGAFAPNPFGLYDMAGNVWEWVADCWHDNYRGAPDSGLAWEKANGGDCSKRAVRGGGWIFKPRRLRSANRGGVPFDKRVDYIGFRLARVIDSNDGGKYQ
;
A
#
# COMPACT_ATOMS: atom_id res chain seq x y z
N MET A 1 44.68 19.63 24.29
CA MET A 1 45.06 19.81 22.88
C MET A 1 44.81 18.48 22.19
N LEU A 2 43.68 18.35 21.48
CA LEU A 2 43.45 17.25 20.54
C LEU A 2 43.81 17.83 19.16
N GLU A 3 44.81 17.27 18.49
CA GLU A 3 45.13 17.61 17.10
C GLU A 3 43.95 17.17 16.22
N PHE A 4 43.16 18.14 15.74
CA PHE A 4 42.01 17.90 14.88
C PHE A 4 42.48 17.72 13.43
N THR A 5 42.62 16.48 12.98
CA THR A 5 43.05 16.13 11.61
C THR A 5 41.89 15.85 10.64
N ALA A 6 40.64 15.68 11.12
CA ALA A 6 39.47 15.40 10.28
C ALA A 6 38.60 16.65 10.05
N PHE A 7 38.10 16.84 8.81
CA PHE A 7 37.20 17.93 8.43
C PHE A 7 35.80 17.80 9.07
N LEU A 8 35.35 16.56 9.33
CA LEU A 8 34.07 16.21 9.95
C LEU A 8 34.24 14.99 10.88
N SER A 9 33.52 14.96 12.00
CA SER A 9 33.43 13.77 12.88
C SER A 9 32.07 13.71 13.61
N SER A 10 31.59 12.50 13.83
CA SER A 10 30.37 12.21 14.59
C SER A 10 30.53 12.45 16.10
N ASP A 11 31.77 12.39 16.61
CA ASP A 11 32.10 12.68 18.01
C ASP A 11 31.75 14.12 18.40
N TRP A 12 31.64 15.02 17.42
CA TRP A 12 31.30 16.42 17.66
C TRP A 12 29.81 16.65 17.87
N LEU A 13 28.94 15.70 17.55
CA LEU A 13 27.49 15.91 17.57
C LEU A 13 26.97 16.33 18.96
N GLY A 14 27.46 15.70 20.03
CA GLY A 14 27.13 16.08 21.41
C GLY A 14 27.63 17.49 21.76
N PRO A 15 28.96 17.73 21.72
CA PRO A 15 29.54 19.06 21.99
C PRO A 15 28.98 20.20 21.12
N LEU A 16 28.58 19.91 19.88
CA LEU A 16 27.98 20.87 18.97
C LEU A 16 26.60 21.31 19.45
N ALA A 17 25.75 20.36 19.85
CA ALA A 17 24.42 20.67 20.39
C ALA A 17 24.52 21.58 21.62
N ASP A 18 25.47 21.30 22.52
CA ASP A 18 25.72 22.10 23.73
C ASP A 18 26.22 23.52 23.39
N LYS A 19 27.18 23.65 22.46
CA LYS A 19 27.65 24.98 22.02
C LYS A 19 26.53 25.78 21.36
N LEU A 20 25.75 25.14 20.48
CA LEU A 20 24.67 25.79 19.75
C LEU A 20 23.54 26.27 20.68
N ALA A 21 23.23 25.50 21.73
CA ALA A 21 22.27 25.90 22.76
C ALA A 21 22.64 27.23 23.46
N ASN A 22 23.95 27.50 23.58
CA ASN A 22 24.49 28.69 24.24
C ASN A 22 24.64 29.92 23.32
N VAL A 23 24.36 29.80 22.03
CA VAL A 23 24.39 30.94 21.10
C VAL A 23 23.17 31.84 21.35
N ARG A 24 23.44 33.09 21.73
CA ARG A 24 22.41 34.09 22.06
C ARG A 24 22.47 35.40 21.28
N ARG A 25 23.65 35.89 20.88
CA ARG A 25 23.85 37.20 20.21
C ARG A 25 25.09 37.19 19.29
N GLY A 26 25.19 38.18 18.40
CA GLY A 26 26.30 38.39 17.46
C GLY A 26 26.10 37.66 16.12
N GLY A 27 27.07 37.78 15.20
CA GLY A 27 26.95 37.26 13.84
C GLY A 27 26.64 35.76 13.73
N ARG A 28 27.08 34.94 14.72
CA ARG A 28 26.68 33.52 14.79
C ARG A 28 25.20 33.33 15.08
N ALA A 29 24.60 34.18 15.91
CA ALA A 29 23.18 34.11 16.22
C ALA A 29 22.32 34.52 15.02
N GLU A 30 22.74 35.54 14.27
CA GLU A 30 22.08 35.99 13.04
C GLU A 30 22.07 34.89 11.97
N GLU A 31 23.20 34.22 11.76
CA GLU A 31 23.29 33.11 10.81
C GLU A 31 22.44 31.91 11.25
N VAL A 32 22.39 31.59 12.55
CA VAL A 32 21.52 30.54 13.09
C VAL A 32 20.05 30.87 12.87
N THR A 33 19.64 32.13 13.03
CA THR A 33 18.28 32.59 12.71
C THR A 33 17.98 32.43 11.22
N ARG A 34 18.91 32.84 10.35
CA ARG A 34 18.75 32.67 8.89
C ARG A 34 18.57 31.20 8.50
N ILE A 35 19.36 30.30 9.10
CA ILE A 35 19.19 28.85 8.91
C ILE A 35 17.81 28.40 9.39
N SER A 36 17.37 28.89 10.56
CA SER A 36 16.07 28.56 11.12
C SER A 36 14.91 28.96 10.21
N ASP A 37 14.99 30.13 9.59
CA ASP A 37 13.93 30.67 8.72
C ASP A 37 13.80 29.88 7.41
N ILE A 38 14.91 29.36 6.88
CA ILE A 38 14.94 28.67 5.58
C ILE A 38 14.79 27.14 5.74
N PHE A 39 15.46 26.56 6.73
CA PHE A 39 15.63 25.10 6.87
C PHE A 39 14.98 24.51 8.13
N GLY A 40 14.39 25.34 8.98
CA GLY A 40 13.78 24.93 10.25
C GLY A 40 14.76 24.92 11.41
N ASP A 41 14.25 24.63 12.61
CA ASP A 41 14.95 24.83 13.89
C ASP A 41 16.28 24.03 14.00
N PRO A 42 17.44 24.71 13.92
CA PRO A 42 18.74 24.05 13.97
C PRO A 42 19.10 23.54 15.37
N LYS A 43 18.53 24.12 16.43
CA LYS A 43 18.77 23.67 17.81
C LYS A 43 18.07 22.36 18.08
N ARG A 44 16.80 22.26 17.69
CA ARG A 44 16.04 21.00 17.74
C ARG A 44 16.70 19.93 16.88
N LEU A 45 17.14 20.29 15.67
CA LEU A 45 17.85 19.38 14.79
C LEU A 45 19.11 18.83 15.46
N ALA A 46 20.01 19.68 15.94
CA ALA A 46 21.27 19.24 16.54
C ALA A 46 21.08 18.29 17.74
N ARG A 47 20.02 18.50 18.53
CA ARG A 47 19.67 17.64 19.66
C ARG A 47 19.24 16.24 19.23
N ASP A 48 18.41 16.15 18.19
CA ASP A 48 17.76 14.89 17.79
C ASP A 48 18.49 14.20 16.62
N TYR A 49 19.50 14.85 16.03
CA TYR A 49 20.20 14.37 14.84
C TYR A 49 20.90 13.03 15.09
N ILE A 50 20.72 12.09 14.16
CA ILE A 50 21.50 10.87 14.04
C ILE A 50 22.20 10.94 12.69
N GLU A 51 23.51 10.68 12.69
CA GLU A 51 24.27 10.63 11.46
C GLU A 51 23.76 9.47 10.58
N PRO A 52 23.30 9.75 9.34
CA PRO A 52 22.93 8.71 8.42
C PRO A 52 24.17 8.00 7.87
N ASN A 53 23.99 6.74 7.52
CA ASN A 53 24.96 6.04 6.68
C ASN A 53 24.75 6.43 5.21
N CYS A 54 25.75 6.18 4.38
CA CYS A 54 25.66 6.37 2.94
C CYS A 54 26.32 5.22 2.17
N GLN A 55 26.02 5.15 0.87
CA GLN A 55 26.48 4.13 -0.06
C GLN A 55 26.62 4.70 -1.48
N GLN A 56 27.33 3.99 -2.37
CA GLN A 56 27.56 4.45 -3.75
C GLN A 56 26.46 4.04 -4.74
N ASN A 57 25.63 3.06 -4.36
CA ASN A 57 24.55 2.55 -5.18
C ASN A 57 23.21 3.18 -4.78
N ASN A 58 22.36 3.41 -5.76
CA ASN A 58 21.00 3.87 -5.51
C ASN A 58 20.23 2.80 -4.71
N PRO A 59 19.73 3.11 -3.50
CA PRO A 59 18.95 2.16 -2.71
C PRO A 59 17.63 1.76 -3.37
N THR A 60 17.10 2.57 -4.28
CA THR A 60 15.79 2.33 -4.94
C THR A 60 15.84 1.41 -6.17
N ASP A 61 17.02 1.11 -6.71
CA ASP A 61 17.19 0.16 -7.83
C ASP A 61 17.20 -1.31 -7.38
N HIS A 62 17.26 -1.53 -6.07
CA HIS A 62 17.23 -2.86 -5.48
C HIS A 62 15.96 -2.97 -4.64
N PHE A 63 15.06 -3.88 -5.02
CA PHE A 63 13.83 -4.17 -4.29
C PHE A 63 14.09 -4.23 -2.78
N GLU A 64 13.68 -3.18 -2.06
CA GLU A 64 13.96 -2.92 -0.64
C GLU A 64 13.54 -4.11 0.27
N ASN A 65 12.69 -5.01 -0.25
CA ASN A 65 12.07 -6.12 0.49
C ASN A 65 12.51 -7.54 0.09
N ARG A 66 13.45 -7.76 -0.85
CA ARG A 66 13.73 -9.15 -1.33
C ARG A 66 15.15 -9.66 -1.22
N TYR A 67 16.15 -8.79 -1.03
CA TYR A 67 17.52 -9.25 -0.84
C TYR A 67 18.22 -8.39 0.21
N PRO A 68 18.83 -8.99 1.25
CA PRO A 68 19.80 -8.29 2.08
C PRO A 68 21.06 -8.10 1.22
N ILE A 69 21.07 -7.11 0.34
CA ILE A 69 22.27 -6.84 -0.44
C ILE A 69 23.26 -6.14 0.49
N ALA A 70 24.35 -6.85 0.75
CA ALA A 70 25.52 -6.44 1.48
C ALA A 70 26.21 -5.23 0.81
N TYR A 71 25.59 -4.06 0.88
CA TYR A 71 26.25 -2.81 0.53
C TYR A 71 27.07 -2.35 1.73
N VAL A 72 28.37 -2.09 1.49
CA VAL A 72 29.23 -1.43 2.47
C VAL A 72 28.63 -0.05 2.71
N ARG A 73 27.97 0.10 3.86
CA ARG A 73 27.47 1.37 4.36
C ARG A 73 28.57 2.03 5.17
N THR A 74 28.77 3.32 4.95
CA THR A 74 29.75 4.11 5.71
C THR A 74 29.07 5.33 6.32
N PRO A 75 29.51 5.80 7.50
CA PRO A 75 29.04 7.07 8.05
C PRO A 75 29.27 8.21 7.06
N VAL A 76 28.25 9.06 6.86
CA VAL A 76 28.31 10.09 5.82
C VAL A 76 29.36 11.16 6.10
N PHE A 77 29.64 11.48 7.37
CA PHE A 77 30.69 12.44 7.74
C PHE A 77 32.08 11.92 7.38
N THR A 78 32.33 10.62 7.47
CA THR A 78 33.58 10.03 6.99
C THR A 78 33.73 10.26 5.48
N THR A 79 32.67 10.01 4.71
CA THR A 79 32.67 10.18 3.25
C THR A 79 32.84 11.64 2.84
N LEU A 80 32.09 12.56 3.46
CA LEU A 80 32.20 13.99 3.20
C LEU A 80 33.55 14.55 3.65
N GLY A 81 34.09 14.06 4.77
CA GLY A 81 35.41 14.43 5.26
C GLY A 81 36.51 14.12 4.24
N VAL A 82 36.51 12.91 3.68
CA VAL A 82 37.44 12.52 2.61
C VAL A 82 37.27 13.39 1.35
N PHE A 83 36.02 13.68 0.98
CA PHE A 83 35.74 14.55 -0.16
C PHE A 83 36.27 15.98 0.06
N PHE A 84 36.09 16.52 1.27
CA PHE A 84 36.55 17.88 1.61
C PHE A 84 38.06 18.01 1.68
N THR A 85 38.78 16.97 2.09
CA THR A 85 40.25 17.00 2.18
C THR A 85 40.97 16.71 0.87
N GLY A 86 40.32 16.13 -0.14
CA GLY A 86 40.98 15.76 -1.39
C GLY A 86 41.67 16.93 -2.11
N ASP A 87 42.56 16.60 -3.03
CA ASP A 87 43.32 17.59 -3.80
C ASP A 87 42.42 18.48 -4.68
N PRO A 88 42.81 19.74 -4.95
CA PRO A 88 42.14 20.57 -5.94
C PRO A 88 42.25 19.92 -7.32
N ALA A 89 41.16 19.94 -8.09
CA ALA A 89 41.11 19.43 -9.45
C ALA A 89 40.94 20.58 -10.45
N PRO A 90 41.29 20.40 -11.74
CA PRO A 90 41.13 21.44 -12.75
C PRO A 90 39.68 21.98 -12.81
N PRO A 91 39.49 23.28 -13.16
CA PRO A 91 38.17 23.89 -13.32
C PRO A 91 37.48 23.33 -14.57
N ARG A 92 36.93 22.12 -14.44
CA ARG A 92 36.03 21.33 -15.32
C ARG A 92 36.00 19.83 -15.00
N ASP A 93 36.86 19.32 -14.11
CA ASP A 93 36.98 17.88 -13.81
C ASP A 93 35.76 17.29 -13.06
N GLY A 94 34.81 18.10 -12.57
CA GLY A 94 33.60 17.65 -11.85
C GLY A 94 33.87 17.00 -10.49
N ARG A 95 35.07 16.44 -10.25
CA ARG A 95 35.50 15.75 -9.02
C ARG A 95 35.39 16.56 -7.73
N THR A 96 35.30 17.89 -7.82
CA THR A 96 35.12 18.78 -6.66
C THR A 96 33.66 19.13 -6.38
N ARG A 97 32.70 18.55 -7.13
CA ARG A 97 31.25 18.77 -7.00
C ARG A 97 30.57 17.43 -6.78
N MET A 98 30.07 17.18 -5.58
CA MET A 98 29.41 15.93 -5.21
C MET A 98 27.90 16.09 -5.24
N PHE A 99 27.20 15.10 -5.80
CA PHE A 99 25.76 14.98 -5.63
C PHE A 99 25.44 14.09 -4.43
N LEU A 100 24.69 14.65 -3.48
CA LEU A 100 24.11 13.95 -2.35
C LEU A 100 22.66 13.58 -2.68
N LEU A 101 22.44 12.31 -2.99
CA LEU A 101 21.17 11.79 -3.46
C LEU A 101 20.48 10.98 -2.37
N ALA A 102 19.17 11.11 -2.26
CA ALA A 102 18.34 10.28 -1.39
C ALA A 102 16.87 10.57 -1.68
N ASP A 103 15.98 9.67 -1.30
CA ASP A 103 14.55 9.96 -1.36
C ASP A 103 14.12 11.07 -0.38
N ALA A 104 12.88 11.53 -0.49
CA ALA A 104 12.33 12.51 0.44
C ALA A 104 12.37 11.99 1.88
N GLY A 105 12.72 12.89 2.81
CA GLY A 105 12.75 12.59 4.23
C GLY A 105 13.89 11.68 4.72
N MET A 106 14.89 11.43 3.87
CA MET A 106 16.13 10.71 4.24
C MET A 106 17.18 11.58 4.97
N GLY A 107 16.88 12.87 5.22
CA GLY A 107 17.75 13.74 6.00
C GLY A 107 18.83 14.51 5.21
N LYS A 108 18.69 14.68 3.89
CA LYS A 108 19.64 15.47 3.06
C LYS A 108 19.85 16.90 3.58
N THR A 109 18.77 17.66 3.69
CA THR A 109 18.78 19.04 4.23
C THR A 109 19.33 19.06 5.65
N SER A 110 18.88 18.13 6.50
CA SER A 110 19.38 17.98 7.86
C SER A 110 20.90 17.78 7.91
N LEU A 111 21.45 16.94 7.04
CA LEU A 111 22.89 16.72 6.93
C LEU A 111 23.63 18.01 6.54
N LEU A 112 23.18 18.72 5.49
CA LEU A 112 23.82 19.96 5.05
C LEU A 112 23.78 21.05 6.13
N VAL A 113 22.67 21.17 6.86
CA VAL A 113 22.56 22.06 8.01
C VAL A 113 23.56 21.67 9.10
N MET A 114 23.67 20.37 9.44
CA MET A 114 24.65 19.92 10.43
C MET A 114 26.09 20.21 10.03
N VAL A 115 26.43 20.04 8.75
CA VAL A 115 27.75 20.43 8.20
C VAL A 115 27.98 21.93 8.39
N LYS A 116 27.05 22.81 7.99
CA LYS A 116 27.18 24.26 8.25
C LYS A 116 27.29 24.61 9.74
N LEU A 117 26.58 23.91 10.62
CA LEU A 117 26.65 24.15 12.06
C LEU A 117 28.02 23.76 12.65
N THR A 118 28.67 22.69 12.15
CA THR A 118 30.04 22.34 12.58
C THR A 118 31.04 23.46 12.25
N HIS A 119 30.89 24.09 11.08
CA HIS A 119 31.64 25.29 10.71
C HIS A 119 31.36 26.46 11.65
N LEU A 120 30.08 26.82 11.84
CA LEU A 120 29.70 27.96 12.68
C LEU A 120 30.18 27.82 14.14
N MET A 121 30.19 26.60 14.67
CA MET A 121 30.61 26.30 16.05
C MET A 121 32.12 26.06 16.21
N ALA A 122 32.89 26.34 15.17
CA ALA A 122 34.35 26.26 15.13
C ALA A 122 34.91 24.85 15.43
N PHE A 123 34.23 23.81 14.95
CA PHE A 123 34.78 22.45 14.87
C PHE A 123 35.51 22.18 13.55
N TRP A 124 35.40 23.12 12.61
CA TRP A 124 35.96 23.06 11.27
C TRP A 124 37.41 23.60 11.21
N PRO A 125 38.27 23.12 10.29
CA PRO A 125 39.62 23.64 10.13
C PRO A 125 39.68 25.15 9.86
N LYS A 126 40.69 25.82 10.43
CA LYS A 126 40.91 27.25 10.22
C LYS A 126 41.29 27.55 8.76
N GLY A 127 40.86 28.71 8.26
CA GLY A 127 41.18 29.19 6.91
C GLY A 127 40.27 28.64 5.81
N TYR A 128 39.28 27.82 6.16
CA TYR A 128 38.23 27.35 5.25
C TYR A 128 36.87 27.89 5.70
N ASP A 129 36.07 28.31 4.74
CA ASP A 129 34.70 28.78 4.97
C ASP A 129 33.67 27.74 4.50
N CYS A 130 32.44 27.85 4.98
CA CYS A 130 31.33 27.00 4.57
C CYS A 130 30.06 27.83 4.36
N GLN A 131 29.54 27.80 3.13
CA GLN A 131 28.30 28.49 2.77
C GLN A 131 27.18 27.47 2.50
N LEU A 132 25.97 27.73 3.03
CA LEU A 132 24.78 26.91 2.81
C LEU A 132 23.71 27.76 2.12
N LEU A 133 23.21 27.29 0.98
CA LEU A 133 22.16 27.94 0.20
C LEU A 133 21.08 26.94 -0.17
N LYS A 134 19.82 27.39 -0.14
CA LYS A 134 18.72 26.67 -0.79
C LYS A 134 18.71 27.07 -2.26
N ILE A 135 18.67 26.09 -3.17
CA ILE A 135 18.65 26.37 -4.60
C ILE A 135 17.32 27.05 -4.97
N GLY A 136 17.41 28.09 -5.78
CA GLY A 136 16.31 28.91 -6.24
C GLY A 136 16.73 29.86 -7.38
N PRO A 137 15.82 30.72 -7.84
CA PRO A 137 16.06 31.56 -9.03
C PRO A 137 17.33 32.42 -8.98
N ASP A 138 17.66 32.93 -7.79
CA ASP A 138 18.79 33.82 -7.48
C ASP A 138 20.11 33.09 -7.18
N THR A 139 20.14 31.76 -7.22
CA THR A 139 21.31 30.96 -6.83
C THR A 139 22.57 31.31 -7.62
N LEU A 140 22.44 31.55 -8.94
CA LEU A 140 23.61 31.86 -9.77
C LEU A 140 24.20 33.22 -9.42
N ASP A 141 23.36 34.22 -9.15
CA ASP A 141 23.80 35.57 -8.77
C ASP A 141 24.51 35.56 -7.42
N ILE A 142 23.97 34.83 -6.44
CA ILE A 142 24.57 34.68 -5.10
C ILE A 142 25.93 33.97 -5.22
N VAL A 143 26.01 32.90 -6.01
CA VAL A 143 27.24 32.13 -6.23
C VAL A 143 28.28 32.96 -6.99
N GLU A 144 27.86 33.81 -7.92
CA GLU A 144 28.76 34.69 -8.66
C GLU A 144 29.37 35.78 -7.76
N ALA A 145 28.56 36.42 -6.92
CA ALA A 145 28.98 37.49 -6.02
C ALA A 145 29.80 37.03 -4.79
N HIS A 146 29.85 35.72 -4.50
CA HIS A 146 30.50 35.20 -3.30
C HIS A 146 32.03 35.41 -3.31
N PRO A 147 32.62 35.99 -2.26
CA PRO A 147 34.08 36.17 -2.14
C PRO A 147 34.81 34.85 -1.82
N ASP A 148 36.13 34.81 -2.02
CA ASP A 148 37.02 33.71 -1.56
C ASP A 148 36.58 32.26 -1.88
N LYS A 149 35.98 32.05 -3.05
CA LYS A 149 35.45 30.74 -3.49
C LYS A 149 36.49 29.61 -3.34
N ALA A 150 37.77 29.91 -3.60
CA ALA A 150 38.86 28.93 -3.55
C ALA A 150 39.06 28.26 -2.18
N ASN A 151 38.62 28.90 -1.08
CA ASN A 151 38.69 28.36 0.27
C ASN A 151 37.31 28.03 0.87
N THR A 152 36.23 28.18 0.10
CA THR A 152 34.86 27.94 0.56
C THR A 152 34.34 26.57 0.11
N VAL A 153 33.76 25.82 1.06
CA VAL A 153 32.88 24.69 0.79
C VAL A 153 31.45 25.19 0.61
N LEU A 154 30.86 24.96 -0.56
CA LEU A 154 29.50 25.38 -0.89
C LEU A 154 28.54 24.20 -0.76
N LEU A 155 27.49 24.37 0.03
CA LEU A 155 26.40 23.40 0.21
C LEU A 155 25.16 23.98 -0.47
N LEU A 156 24.69 23.33 -1.52
CA LEU A 156 23.50 23.69 -2.27
C LEU A 156 22.40 22.65 -1.98
N ASP A 157 21.33 23.07 -1.33
CA ASP A 157 20.24 22.18 -0.93
C ASP A 157 19.04 22.26 -1.87
N ALA A 158 18.36 21.13 -2.03
CA ALA A 158 17.03 21.00 -2.63
C ALA A 158 16.96 21.39 -4.12
N LEU A 159 17.87 20.85 -4.93
CA LEU A 159 17.80 21.01 -6.40
C LEU A 159 16.44 20.53 -6.96
N ASP A 160 15.84 19.51 -6.34
CA ASP A 160 14.52 19.00 -6.69
C ASP A 160 13.37 19.98 -6.44
N GLU A 161 13.59 21.01 -5.62
CA GLU A 161 12.62 22.08 -5.34
C GLU A 161 12.87 23.34 -6.21
N ASP A 162 13.91 23.34 -7.06
CA ASP A 162 14.20 24.47 -7.96
C ASP A 162 13.21 24.51 -9.13
N THR A 163 12.34 25.52 -9.13
CA THR A 163 11.35 25.71 -10.19
C THR A 163 11.98 25.97 -11.56
N LEU A 164 13.22 26.47 -11.64
CA LEU A 164 13.94 26.66 -12.90
C LEU A 164 14.54 25.35 -13.44
N ALA A 165 14.67 24.33 -12.60
CA ALA A 165 15.12 23.01 -13.02
C ALA A 165 13.96 22.17 -13.57
N TRP A 166 12.71 22.52 -13.28
CA TRP A 166 11.55 21.80 -13.81
C TRP A 166 11.47 21.97 -15.33
N ARG A 167 11.39 20.85 -16.05
CA ARG A 167 11.45 20.74 -17.52
C ARG A 167 12.75 21.23 -18.17
N ASN A 168 13.76 21.57 -17.38
CA ASN A 168 15.03 22.13 -17.86
C ASN A 168 16.21 21.70 -16.96
N ALA A 169 16.11 20.51 -16.33
CA ALA A 169 17.00 20.10 -15.25
C ALA A 169 18.47 20.06 -15.71
N GLU A 170 18.75 19.46 -16.85
CA GLU A 170 20.12 19.32 -17.36
C GLU A 170 20.80 20.68 -17.58
N ALA A 171 20.14 21.60 -18.31
CA ALA A 171 20.70 22.93 -18.55
C ALA A 171 20.88 23.72 -17.25
N ARG A 172 19.91 23.62 -16.32
CA ARG A 172 19.98 24.28 -15.02
C ARG A 172 21.16 23.76 -14.19
N ILE A 173 21.37 22.45 -14.15
CA ILE A 173 22.51 21.83 -13.45
C ILE A 173 23.83 22.26 -14.09
N LEU A 174 23.94 22.22 -15.42
CA LEU A 174 25.15 22.65 -16.12
C LEU A 174 25.49 24.11 -15.81
N GLY A 175 24.48 24.98 -15.70
CA GLY A 175 24.65 26.35 -15.23
C GLY A 175 25.23 26.43 -13.82
N ILE A 176 24.69 25.65 -12.87
CA ILE A 176 25.18 25.59 -11.48
C ILE A 176 26.63 25.04 -11.43
N LEU A 177 26.92 23.95 -12.16
CA LEU A 177 28.26 23.34 -12.18
C LEU A 177 29.32 24.31 -12.73
N LYS A 178 28.96 25.10 -13.74
CA LYS A 178 29.80 26.15 -14.32
C LYS A 178 30.02 27.32 -13.36
N ALA A 179 28.94 27.86 -12.76
CA ALA A 179 29.04 29.00 -11.84
C ALA A 179 29.87 28.67 -10.58
N THR A 180 29.89 27.40 -10.19
CA THR A 180 30.60 26.92 -9.00
C THR A 180 32.03 26.45 -9.29
N GLU A 181 32.60 26.77 -10.46
CA GLU A 181 33.92 26.24 -10.85
C GLU A 181 35.08 26.58 -9.92
N ASN A 182 35.02 27.75 -9.32
CA ASN A 182 36.09 28.31 -8.51
C ASN A 182 35.94 27.96 -7.02
N TYR A 183 34.94 27.16 -6.64
CA TYR A 183 34.78 26.74 -5.25
C TYR A 183 35.72 25.59 -4.87
N ARG A 184 36.21 25.58 -3.62
CA ARG A 184 37.06 24.49 -3.10
C ARG A 184 36.36 23.15 -3.28
N ARG A 185 35.10 23.08 -2.83
CA ARG A 185 34.20 21.93 -2.91
C ARG A 185 32.75 22.38 -2.97
N VAL A 186 31.92 21.59 -3.65
CA VAL A 186 30.48 21.81 -3.75
C VAL A 186 29.76 20.51 -3.43
N VAL A 187 28.72 20.57 -2.60
CA VAL A 187 27.78 19.47 -2.38
C VAL A 187 26.40 19.93 -2.84
N ILE A 188 25.78 19.18 -3.74
CA ILE A 188 24.46 19.48 -4.29
C ILE A 188 23.50 18.39 -3.81
N SER A 189 22.53 18.74 -2.99
CA SER A 189 21.49 17.79 -2.57
C SER A 189 20.35 17.73 -3.58
N CYS A 190 19.88 16.51 -3.86
CA CYS A 190 18.76 16.29 -4.76
C CYS A 190 18.05 14.97 -4.43
N ARG A 191 16.80 14.83 -4.85
CA ARG A 191 16.12 13.52 -4.81
C ARG A 191 16.65 12.61 -5.89
N THR A 192 16.79 11.32 -5.55
CA THR A 192 17.23 10.28 -6.48
C THR A 192 16.40 10.25 -7.76
N TRP A 193 15.08 10.45 -7.64
CA TRP A 193 14.09 10.38 -8.73
C TRP A 193 13.80 11.72 -9.40
N PHE A 194 14.53 12.79 -9.08
CA PHE A 194 14.28 14.09 -9.68
C PHE A 194 14.57 14.10 -11.20
N PHE A 195 15.59 13.35 -11.62
CA PHE A 195 16.03 13.31 -13.01
C PHE A 195 15.26 12.26 -13.82
N PRO A 196 14.81 12.61 -15.04
CA PRO A 196 14.17 11.66 -15.93
C PRO A 196 15.18 10.75 -16.62
N GLY A 197 14.82 9.49 -16.82
CA GLY A 197 15.61 8.54 -17.61
C GLY A 197 15.64 7.13 -17.03
N ASN A 198 15.86 6.15 -17.92
CA ASN A 198 16.04 4.74 -17.57
C ASN A 198 17.25 4.60 -16.61
N PRO A 199 17.11 3.92 -15.44
CA PRO A 199 18.21 3.65 -14.51
C PRO A 199 19.44 3.02 -15.17
N ALA A 200 19.25 2.33 -16.31
CA ALA A 200 20.32 1.66 -17.05
C ALA A 200 21.09 2.56 -18.05
N SER A 201 20.59 3.75 -18.39
CA SER A 201 21.19 4.59 -19.46
C SER A 201 21.15 6.10 -19.21
N GLY A 202 20.65 6.55 -18.06
CA GLY A 202 20.66 7.96 -17.68
C GLY A 202 22.00 8.44 -17.14
N PRO A 203 22.21 9.77 -16.99
CA PRO A 203 23.47 10.33 -16.49
C PRO A 203 23.84 9.84 -15.08
N PHE A 204 22.86 9.37 -14.31
CA PHE A 204 23.00 8.83 -12.95
C PHE A 204 23.07 7.29 -12.88
N ALA A 205 23.16 6.59 -14.02
CA ALA A 205 23.20 5.13 -14.09
C ALA A 205 24.50 4.50 -13.52
N ASN A 206 25.57 5.27 -13.43
CA ASN A 206 26.87 4.79 -12.97
C ASN A 206 26.99 4.88 -11.44
N ALA A 207 27.33 3.76 -10.80
CA ALA A 207 27.59 3.74 -9.36
C ALA A 207 28.69 4.73 -8.95
N GLY A 208 28.39 5.57 -7.96
CA GLY A 208 29.33 6.52 -7.38
C GLY A 208 29.73 7.72 -8.25
N ARG A 209 29.27 7.85 -9.51
CA ARG A 209 29.55 9.02 -10.38
C ARG A 209 28.39 9.34 -11.33
N VAL A 210 28.19 10.62 -11.61
CA VAL A 210 27.27 11.12 -12.64
C VAL A 210 28.07 11.87 -13.70
N GLN A 211 27.73 11.64 -14.98
CA GLN A 211 28.30 12.41 -16.09
C GLN A 211 27.25 13.37 -16.65
N LEU A 212 27.57 14.66 -16.63
CA LEU A 212 26.70 15.75 -17.08
C LEU A 212 27.51 16.69 -17.98
N GLY A 213 27.30 16.59 -19.29
CA GLY A 213 28.15 17.28 -20.27
C GLY A 213 29.64 16.97 -20.05
N PRO A 214 30.50 17.99 -19.83
CA PRO A 214 31.93 17.79 -19.60
C PRO A 214 32.29 17.37 -18.16
N TYR A 215 31.33 17.37 -17.23
CA TYR A 215 31.60 17.14 -15.81
C TYR A 215 31.40 15.67 -15.43
N VAL A 216 32.35 15.12 -14.67
CA VAL A 216 32.22 13.81 -14.01
C VAL A 216 32.21 14.04 -12.50
N CYS A 217 31.02 14.02 -11.91
CA CYS A 217 30.79 14.38 -10.51
C CYS A 217 30.61 13.13 -9.64
N PRO A 218 31.25 13.01 -8.46
CA PRO A 218 30.97 11.94 -7.53
C PRO A 218 29.51 11.98 -7.04
N THR A 219 28.92 10.80 -6.81
CA THR A 219 27.58 10.65 -6.24
C THR A 219 27.63 9.80 -4.96
N VAL A 220 26.81 10.18 -3.98
CA VAL A 220 26.63 9.44 -2.73
C VAL A 220 25.16 9.38 -2.40
N PHE A 221 24.68 8.19 -2.01
CA PHE A 221 23.30 7.96 -1.62
C PHE A 221 23.16 7.82 -0.11
N LEU A 222 22.26 8.56 0.53
CA LEU A 222 21.94 8.31 1.95
C LEU A 222 21.21 6.97 2.10
N SER A 223 21.59 6.21 3.11
CA SER A 223 21.03 4.91 3.45
C SER A 223 19.90 5.04 4.46
N LEU A 224 19.02 4.02 4.48
CA LEU A 224 18.03 3.83 5.53
C LEU A 224 18.71 3.67 6.89
N PHE A 225 18.02 4.06 7.97
CA PHE A 225 18.50 3.78 9.32
C PHE A 225 18.41 2.27 9.58
N ASP A 226 19.51 1.72 10.05
CA ASP A 226 19.53 0.39 10.67
C ASP A 226 18.92 0.43 12.09
N ASP A 227 18.73 -0.73 12.69
CA ASP A 227 18.15 -0.86 14.04
C ASP A 227 18.90 -0.03 15.09
N ALA A 228 20.23 0.07 14.97
CA ALA A 228 21.05 0.85 15.90
C ALA A 228 20.78 2.36 15.75
N GLN A 229 20.68 2.86 14.53
CA GLN A 229 20.35 4.25 14.22
C GLN A 229 18.90 4.59 14.62
N VAL A 230 17.94 3.68 14.38
CA VAL A 230 16.54 3.83 14.82
C VAL A 230 16.47 3.94 16.34
N MET A 231 17.10 3.00 17.06
CA MET A 231 17.11 3.03 18.52
C MET A 231 17.83 4.24 19.09
N ALA A 232 18.91 4.70 18.44
CA ALA A 232 19.61 5.92 18.84
C ALA A 232 18.71 7.16 18.66
N TYR A 233 17.95 7.22 17.56
CA TYR A 233 16.98 8.29 17.31
C TYR A 233 15.91 8.32 18.40
N LEU A 234 15.27 7.18 18.71
CA LEU A 234 14.24 7.08 19.74
C LEU A 234 14.77 7.49 21.12
N ARG A 235 16.02 7.12 21.46
CA ARG A 235 16.66 7.53 22.72
C ARG A 235 16.89 9.04 22.80
N ARG A 236 17.30 9.69 21.71
CA ARG A 236 17.49 11.15 21.66
C ARG A 236 16.16 11.91 21.68
N ARG A 237 15.18 11.44 20.92
CA ARG A 237 13.86 12.07 20.81
C ARG A 237 13.03 11.93 22.09
N PHE A 238 13.08 10.76 22.73
CA PHE A 238 12.36 10.44 23.96
C PHE A 238 13.32 10.06 25.11
N PRO A 239 14.09 11.03 25.63
CA PRO A 239 15.08 10.74 26.66
C PRO A 239 14.42 10.39 28.00
N ASN A 240 15.14 9.64 28.84
CA ASN A 240 14.72 9.41 30.22
C ASN A 240 14.87 10.70 31.03
N ARG A 241 13.81 11.10 31.73
CA ARG A 241 13.88 12.12 32.80
C ARG A 241 14.49 11.53 34.07
N LEU A 242 14.90 12.39 35.00
CA LEU A 242 15.52 11.99 36.28
C LEU A 242 14.75 10.87 37.01
N TYR A 243 13.42 10.97 37.07
CA TYR A 243 12.54 9.93 37.63
C TYR A 243 12.74 8.56 36.97
N HIS A 244 12.74 8.49 35.63
CA HIS A 244 12.91 7.25 34.88
C HIS A 244 14.26 6.60 35.20
N THR A 245 15.32 7.40 35.24
CA THR A 245 16.67 6.93 35.57
C THR A 245 16.77 6.41 37.01
N LEU A 246 16.23 7.15 37.98
CA LEU A 246 16.26 6.79 39.41
C LEU A 246 15.51 5.47 39.69
N PHE A 247 14.38 5.25 39.03
CA PHE A 247 13.56 4.05 39.24
C PHE A 247 13.84 2.94 38.23
N ARG A 248 14.89 3.05 37.41
CA ARG A 248 15.22 2.11 36.31
C ARG A 248 14.02 1.79 35.41
N ARG A 249 13.16 2.78 35.18
CA ARG A 249 12.00 2.68 34.29
C ARG A 249 12.33 3.33 32.96
N GLU A 250 11.81 2.77 31.88
CA GLU A 250 11.88 3.40 30.57
C GLU A 250 10.88 4.57 30.44
N ASN A 251 11.19 5.54 29.60
CA ASN A 251 10.24 6.56 29.17
C ASN A 251 9.05 5.86 28.44
N PRO A 252 7.80 6.00 28.92
CA PRO A 252 6.64 5.34 28.32
C PRO A 252 6.45 5.63 26.83
N ARG A 253 6.69 6.88 26.40
CA ARG A 253 6.62 7.25 24.97
C ARG A 253 7.68 6.54 24.15
N ARG A 254 8.87 6.30 24.72
CA ARG A 254 9.93 5.54 24.04
C ARG A 254 9.57 4.07 23.92
N ALA A 255 9.01 3.48 24.96
CA ALA A 255 8.55 2.09 24.93
C ALA A 255 7.44 1.90 23.88
N GLN A 256 6.46 2.81 23.82
CA GLN A 256 5.39 2.78 22.82
C GLN A 256 5.92 2.97 21.39
N ALA A 257 6.84 3.93 21.18
CA ALA A 257 7.48 4.11 19.89
C ALA A 257 8.28 2.87 19.45
N GLY A 258 8.91 2.16 20.40
CA GLY A 258 9.57 0.88 20.17
C GLY A 258 8.60 -0.20 19.68
N GLN A 259 7.45 -0.34 20.35
CA GLN A 259 6.40 -1.30 19.93
C GLN A 259 5.89 -1.03 18.51
N ILE A 260 5.71 0.25 18.14
CA ILE A 260 5.31 0.64 16.79
C ILE A 260 6.38 0.27 15.76
N VAL A 261 7.66 0.50 16.08
CA VAL A 261 8.79 0.10 15.21
C VAL A 261 8.84 -1.41 15.04
N ASP A 262 8.68 -2.17 16.13
CA ASP A 262 8.68 -3.63 16.11
C ASP A 262 7.52 -4.19 15.27
N ALA A 263 6.33 -3.58 15.38
CA ALA A 263 5.14 -3.94 14.61
C ALA A 263 5.34 -3.81 13.10
N LEU A 264 6.16 -2.86 12.64
CA LEU A 264 6.43 -2.69 11.21
C LEU A 264 7.23 -3.83 10.59
N ARG A 265 7.92 -4.62 11.44
CA ARG A 265 8.81 -5.74 11.08
C ARG A 265 9.81 -5.38 9.96
N ALA A 266 10.21 -4.12 9.90
CA ALA A 266 11.07 -3.61 8.84
C ALA A 266 12.54 -3.62 9.32
N PRO A 267 13.46 -4.28 8.60
CA PRO A 267 14.87 -4.38 9.00
C PRO A 267 15.64 -3.05 8.89
N CYS A 268 15.06 -2.06 8.21
CA CYS A 268 15.60 -0.70 8.07
C CYS A 268 14.43 0.28 7.94
N LEU A 269 14.57 1.50 8.50
CA LEU A 269 13.52 2.51 8.49
C LEU A 269 13.99 3.85 7.90
N ARG A 270 13.07 4.53 7.21
CA ARG A 270 13.29 5.90 6.73
C ARG A 270 13.20 6.87 7.91
N PRO A 271 14.12 7.85 8.04
CA PRO A 271 14.06 8.85 9.11
C PRO A 271 12.74 9.65 9.12
N LEU A 272 12.11 9.85 7.95
CA LEU A 272 10.79 10.49 7.84
C LEU A 272 9.72 9.79 8.68
N LEU A 273 9.71 8.46 8.69
CA LEU A 273 8.73 7.68 9.45
C LEU A 273 8.89 7.94 10.95
N LEU A 274 10.14 8.01 11.42
CA LEU A 274 10.47 8.35 12.80
C LEU A 274 10.15 9.80 13.14
N ALA A 275 10.26 10.72 12.17
CA ALA A 275 9.92 12.13 12.36
C ALA A 275 8.40 12.35 12.60
N HIS A 276 7.56 11.43 12.11
CA HIS A 276 6.11 11.42 12.34
C HIS A 276 5.70 10.69 13.63
N MET A 277 6.65 10.15 14.40
CA MET A 277 6.34 9.39 15.60
C MET A 277 5.57 10.21 16.65
N ASP A 278 5.85 11.51 16.78
CA ASP A 278 5.07 12.36 17.70
C ASP A 278 3.61 12.46 17.27
N ASP A 279 3.34 12.65 15.97
CA ASP A 279 1.99 12.72 15.41
C ASP A 279 1.23 11.41 15.67
N ILE A 280 1.92 10.27 15.49
CA ILE A 280 1.36 8.93 15.68
C ILE A 280 1.08 8.64 17.16
N LEU A 281 1.99 9.03 18.06
CA LEU A 281 1.82 8.85 19.50
C LEU A 281 0.72 9.75 20.08
N GLU A 282 0.48 10.92 19.49
CA GLU A 282 -0.60 11.83 19.89
C GLU A 282 -1.98 11.33 19.44
N ASP A 283 -2.10 10.79 18.23
CA ASP A 283 -3.34 10.17 17.72
C ASP A 283 -3.63 8.82 18.43
N GLY A 284 -2.57 8.09 18.78
CA GLY A 284 -2.62 6.78 19.44
C GLY A 284 -3.13 6.79 20.89
N ASP A 285 -3.33 7.94 21.54
CA ASP A 285 -3.96 8.00 22.87
C ASP A 285 -5.44 7.56 22.85
N HIS A 286 -6.05 7.44 21.67
CA HIS A 286 -7.40 6.91 21.44
C HIS A 286 -7.46 5.42 21.04
N HIS A 287 -6.31 4.78 20.77
CA HIS A 287 -6.21 3.36 20.38
C HIS A 287 -5.86 2.47 21.60
N PRO A 288 -6.33 1.22 21.70
CA PRO A 288 -6.02 0.35 22.82
C PRO A 288 -4.50 0.14 22.92
N LYS A 289 -3.93 0.48 24.08
CA LYS A 289 -2.49 0.71 24.32
C LYS A 289 -1.53 -0.47 24.10
N HIS A 290 -1.95 -1.61 23.52
CA HIS A 290 -1.17 -2.85 23.60
C HIS A 290 -1.02 -3.70 22.32
N ASP A 291 -1.54 -3.31 21.15
CA ASP A 291 -1.35 -4.15 19.95
C ASP A 291 -1.35 -3.33 18.63
N TRP A 292 -0.23 -2.64 18.35
CA TRP A 292 -0.08 -1.93 17.07
C TRP A 292 0.14 -2.93 15.94
N ARG A 293 -0.68 -2.82 14.89
CA ARG A 293 -0.49 -3.54 13.62
C ARG A 293 0.17 -2.61 12.60
N ALA A 294 0.87 -3.16 11.60
CA ALA A 294 1.49 -2.36 10.55
C ALA A 294 0.42 -1.55 9.77
N TYR A 295 -0.78 -2.10 9.61
CA TYR A 295 -1.92 -1.39 9.01
C TYR A 295 -2.29 -0.11 9.77
N ASP A 296 -2.43 -0.17 11.10
CA ASP A 296 -2.77 0.99 11.93
C ASP A 296 -1.74 2.11 11.79
N PHE A 297 -0.46 1.74 11.78
CA PHE A 297 0.62 2.70 11.58
C PHE A 297 0.48 3.46 10.26
N TYR A 298 0.33 2.74 9.13
CA TYR A 298 0.26 3.40 7.83
C TYR A 298 -1.03 4.22 7.69
N ARG A 299 -2.14 3.79 8.30
CA ARG A 299 -3.39 4.54 8.35
C ARG A 299 -3.23 5.87 9.05
N THR A 300 -2.63 5.89 10.24
CA THR A 300 -2.34 7.12 10.98
C THR A 300 -1.35 8.01 10.22
N LEU A 301 -0.29 7.44 9.65
CA LEU A 301 0.72 8.19 8.90
C LEU A 301 0.13 8.89 7.66
N VAL A 302 -0.61 8.16 6.84
CA VAL A 302 -1.22 8.69 5.62
C VAL A 302 -2.33 9.67 5.96
N GLY A 303 -3.16 9.37 6.97
CA GLY A 303 -4.19 10.29 7.47
C GLY A 303 -3.58 11.63 7.89
N ALA A 304 -2.58 11.62 8.79
CA ALA A 304 -1.91 12.84 9.25
C ALA A 304 -1.29 13.67 8.10
N TRP A 305 -0.79 13.01 7.05
CA TRP A 305 -0.32 13.68 5.84
C TRP A 305 -1.46 14.34 5.07
N LEU A 306 -2.54 13.61 4.78
CA LEU A 306 -3.65 14.11 3.97
C LEU A 306 -4.46 15.18 4.70
N SER A 307 -4.69 15.05 6.02
CA SER A 307 -5.34 16.11 6.82
C SER A 307 -4.53 17.41 6.80
N ARG A 308 -3.19 17.33 6.73
CA ARG A 308 -2.33 18.52 6.63
C ARG A 308 -2.43 19.16 5.26
N GLU A 309 -2.38 18.37 4.18
CA GLU A 309 -2.53 18.88 2.82
C GLU A 309 -3.91 19.52 2.62
N SER A 310 -4.98 18.87 3.09
CA SER A 310 -6.33 19.41 3.07
C SER A 310 -6.39 20.77 3.77
N ARG A 311 -5.93 20.88 5.03
CA ARG A 311 -5.90 22.16 5.77
C ARG A 311 -5.11 23.26 5.03
N ARG A 312 -4.01 22.90 4.37
CA ARG A 312 -3.18 23.84 3.60
C ARG A 312 -3.92 24.36 2.36
N LEU A 313 -4.57 23.47 1.62
CA LEU A 313 -5.37 23.82 0.44
C LEU A 313 -6.55 24.72 0.83
N HIS A 314 -7.25 24.40 1.92
CA HIS A 314 -8.32 25.22 2.47
C HIS A 314 -7.84 26.63 2.86
N LYS A 315 -6.65 26.77 3.45
CA LYS A 315 -6.07 28.08 3.79
C LYS A 315 -5.70 28.89 2.55
N ARG A 316 -5.14 28.24 1.52
CA ARG A 316 -4.65 28.89 0.29
C ARG A 316 -5.76 29.32 -0.65
N TYR A 317 -6.86 28.55 -0.70
CA TYR A 317 -7.94 28.73 -1.68
C TYR A 317 -9.29 29.03 -1.01
N ARG A 318 -9.31 29.98 -0.06
CA ARG A 318 -10.54 30.44 0.62
C ARG A 318 -11.66 30.91 -0.31
N SER A 319 -11.32 31.24 -1.56
CA SER A 319 -12.22 31.77 -2.60
C SER A 319 -12.49 30.79 -3.75
N SER A 320 -11.99 29.55 -3.69
CA SER A 320 -12.35 28.47 -4.63
C SER A 320 -13.68 27.83 -4.19
N PRO A 321 -14.58 27.44 -5.11
CA PRO A 321 -15.93 27.01 -4.76
C PRO A 321 -15.99 25.77 -3.83
N LYS A 322 -14.96 24.91 -3.83
CA LYS A 322 -14.77 23.86 -2.81
C LYS A 322 -13.32 23.31 -2.87
N PRO A 323 -12.43 23.62 -1.92
CA PRO A 323 -11.15 22.90 -1.82
C PRO A 323 -11.39 21.43 -1.45
N PRO A 324 -10.52 20.50 -1.88
CA PRO A 324 -10.72 19.07 -1.62
C PRO A 324 -10.64 18.76 -0.13
N ASP A 325 -11.59 17.97 0.34
CA ASP A 325 -11.60 17.44 1.70
C ASP A 325 -10.68 16.22 1.84
N GLU A 326 -10.53 15.71 3.06
CA GLU A 326 -9.61 14.61 3.33
C GLU A 326 -10.01 13.32 2.59
N GLU A 327 -11.30 13.03 2.49
CA GLU A 327 -11.83 11.84 1.81
C GLU A 327 -11.52 11.88 0.30
N GLU A 328 -11.67 13.05 -0.33
CA GLU A 328 -11.29 13.27 -1.72
C GLU A 328 -9.77 13.06 -1.93
N LEU A 329 -8.93 13.50 -0.99
CA LEU A 329 -7.49 13.28 -1.09
C LEU A 329 -7.09 11.80 -0.91
N TRP A 330 -7.76 11.07 -0.01
CA TRP A 330 -7.59 9.62 0.12
C TRP A 330 -7.93 8.90 -1.19
N SER A 331 -9.02 9.33 -1.83
CA SER A 331 -9.44 8.84 -3.14
C SER A 331 -8.38 9.04 -4.21
N VAL A 332 -7.93 10.28 -4.39
CA VAL A 332 -6.94 10.65 -5.41
C VAL A 332 -5.66 9.83 -5.22
N CYS A 333 -5.17 9.73 -3.99
CA CYS A 333 -3.96 8.95 -3.68
C CYS A 333 -4.14 7.46 -3.97
N THR A 334 -5.33 6.90 -3.69
CA THR A 334 -5.64 5.50 -3.98
C THR A 334 -5.65 5.20 -5.48
N VAL A 335 -6.25 6.06 -6.29
CA VAL A 335 -6.28 5.90 -7.76
C VAL A 335 -4.86 5.96 -8.33
N ILE A 336 -4.04 6.90 -7.87
CA ILE A 336 -2.63 7.00 -8.25
C ILE A 336 -1.88 5.75 -7.81
N ALA A 337 -2.14 5.23 -6.61
CA ALA A 337 -1.47 4.04 -6.08
C ALA A 337 -1.76 2.81 -6.94
N ALA A 338 -3.03 2.59 -7.27
CA ALA A 338 -3.46 1.50 -8.14
C ALA A 338 -2.90 1.65 -9.57
N HIS A 339 -2.89 2.86 -10.13
CA HIS A 339 -2.32 3.09 -11.45
C HIS A 339 -0.81 2.84 -11.49
N THR A 340 -0.07 3.41 -10.53
CA THR A 340 1.39 3.29 -10.48
C THR A 340 1.87 1.87 -10.15
N GLN A 341 1.05 1.06 -9.47
CA GLN A 341 1.38 -0.35 -9.22
C GLN A 341 1.49 -1.18 -10.52
N ARG A 342 0.81 -0.74 -11.58
CA ARG A 342 0.82 -1.41 -12.89
C ARG A 342 2.06 -1.10 -13.71
N GLN A 343 2.77 -0.01 -13.39
CA GLN A 343 3.96 0.42 -14.11
C GLN A 343 5.21 -0.20 -13.47
N SER A 344 6.14 -0.67 -14.28
CA SER A 344 7.37 -1.30 -13.80
C SER A 344 8.28 -0.36 -13.00
N ASP A 345 8.18 0.95 -13.24
CA ASP A 345 8.96 2.01 -12.58
C ASP A 345 8.21 2.70 -11.44
N GLY A 346 6.93 2.35 -11.21
CA GLY A 346 6.09 2.99 -10.21
C GLY A 346 5.77 4.46 -10.47
N LEU A 347 5.98 4.96 -11.70
CA LEU A 347 5.85 6.36 -12.05
C LEU A 347 4.49 6.64 -12.71
N LEU A 348 3.82 7.70 -12.26
CA LEU A 348 2.71 8.31 -12.97
C LEU A 348 3.28 9.38 -13.91
N SER A 349 3.43 9.05 -15.19
CA SER A 349 3.87 10.02 -16.19
C SER A 349 2.84 11.13 -16.36
N ARG A 350 3.25 12.28 -16.89
CA ARG A 350 2.34 13.40 -17.15
C ARG A 350 1.23 13.03 -18.14
N THR A 351 1.55 12.26 -19.18
CA THR A 351 0.56 11.75 -20.13
C THR A 351 -0.47 10.84 -19.45
N ALA A 352 0.00 9.96 -18.56
CA ALA A 352 -0.89 9.11 -17.77
C ALA A 352 -1.73 9.91 -16.77
N LEU A 353 -1.17 10.97 -16.18
CA LEU A 353 -1.90 11.90 -15.33
C LEU A 353 -3.03 12.61 -16.10
N ASP A 354 -2.72 13.14 -17.28
CA ASP A 354 -3.70 13.81 -18.15
C ASP A 354 -4.82 12.84 -18.56
N GLN A 355 -4.49 11.58 -18.85
CA GLN A 355 -5.49 10.53 -19.12
C GLN A 355 -6.35 10.25 -17.90
N LEU A 356 -5.76 10.05 -16.72
CA LEU A 356 -6.50 9.80 -15.49
C LEU A 356 -7.43 10.95 -15.13
N MET A 357 -7.04 12.20 -15.39
CA MET A 357 -7.90 13.37 -15.16
C MET A 357 -9.17 13.37 -16.01
N THR A 358 -9.21 12.65 -17.13
CA THR A 358 -10.44 12.51 -17.94
C THR A 358 -11.48 11.60 -17.28
N THR A 359 -11.02 10.60 -16.54
CA THR A 359 -11.88 9.62 -15.84
C THR A 359 -12.12 10.01 -14.38
N PHE A 360 -11.18 10.73 -13.76
CA PHE A 360 -11.21 11.13 -12.35
C PHE A 360 -10.75 12.61 -12.21
N PRO A 361 -11.64 13.59 -12.44
CA PRO A 361 -11.31 15.02 -12.50
C PRO A 361 -10.63 15.58 -11.25
N GLU A 362 -10.89 14.99 -10.08
CA GLU A 362 -10.33 15.36 -8.78
C GLU A 362 -8.80 15.23 -8.74
N ILE A 363 -8.20 14.42 -9.63
CA ILE A 363 -6.73 14.36 -9.80
C ILE A 363 -6.14 15.73 -10.17
N ALA A 364 -6.93 16.64 -10.74
CA ALA A 364 -6.51 18.02 -10.99
C ALA A 364 -5.97 18.69 -9.71
N ASN A 365 -6.40 18.26 -8.52
CA ASN A 365 -5.92 18.78 -7.24
C ASN A 365 -4.41 18.53 -7.00
N LEU A 366 -3.81 17.54 -7.65
CA LEU A 366 -2.36 17.26 -7.54
C LEU A 366 -1.48 18.44 -7.96
N ARG A 367 -1.95 19.31 -8.87
CA ARG A 367 -1.22 20.53 -9.26
C ARG A 367 -0.96 21.48 -8.09
N HIS A 368 -1.64 21.26 -6.97
CA HIS A 368 -1.54 22.07 -5.75
C HIS A 368 -0.83 21.35 -4.61
N PHE A 369 -0.54 20.04 -4.73
CA PHE A 369 0.19 19.28 -3.71
C PHE A 369 1.58 19.85 -3.52
N GLU A 370 2.03 19.91 -2.27
CA GLU A 370 3.43 20.21 -2.02
C GLU A 370 4.23 18.98 -2.39
N VAL A 371 5.15 19.13 -3.33
CA VAL A 371 6.06 18.06 -3.68
C VAL A 371 7.28 18.07 -2.73
N GLY A 372 7.33 19.00 -1.77
CA GLY A 372 8.43 19.23 -0.82
C GLY A 372 8.60 18.15 0.26
N GLY A 373 9.55 18.38 1.18
CA GLY A 373 10.19 17.35 2.01
C GLY A 373 9.33 16.51 2.97
N ARG A 374 8.05 16.84 3.20
CA ARG A 374 7.14 16.06 4.06
C ARG A 374 5.98 15.39 3.31
N SER A 375 5.96 15.45 1.99
CA SER A 375 4.93 14.78 1.19
C SER A 375 5.27 13.31 1.00
N LEU A 376 4.24 12.45 1.09
CA LEU A 376 4.36 11.05 0.72
C LEU A 376 4.19 10.82 -0.80
N LEU A 377 3.85 11.86 -1.56
CA LEU A 377 3.81 11.87 -3.02
C LEU A 377 4.85 12.86 -3.55
N GLN A 378 5.75 12.37 -4.41
CA GLN A 378 6.87 13.12 -4.97
C GLN A 378 6.67 13.34 -6.46
N GLY A 379 7.34 14.34 -7.01
CA GLY A 379 7.29 14.72 -8.41
C GLY A 379 8.70 14.91 -8.95
N ASN A 380 8.87 14.63 -10.24
CA ASN A 380 10.15 14.74 -10.94
C ASN A 380 10.21 16.01 -11.83
N ALA A 381 11.36 16.25 -12.46
CA ALA A 381 11.56 17.42 -13.31
C ALA A 381 10.60 17.47 -14.52
N ASP A 382 10.09 16.33 -14.99
CA ASP A 382 9.17 16.26 -16.13
C ASP A 382 7.69 16.45 -15.75
N GLY A 383 7.39 16.55 -14.44
CA GLY A 383 6.04 16.70 -13.92
C GLY A 383 5.27 15.39 -13.75
N GLY A 384 5.97 14.25 -13.70
CA GLY A 384 5.41 12.97 -13.27
C GLY A 384 5.45 12.81 -11.74
N PHE A 385 4.62 11.90 -11.20
CA PHE A 385 4.47 11.67 -9.76
C PHE A 385 4.79 10.23 -9.35
N ARG A 386 5.35 10.05 -8.14
CA ARG A 386 5.61 8.74 -7.53
C ARG A 386 5.49 8.80 -6.01
N PHE A 387 4.96 7.75 -5.39
CA PHE A 387 4.95 7.65 -3.93
C PHE A 387 6.36 7.55 -3.35
N SER A 388 6.55 8.11 -2.17
CA SER A 388 7.85 8.11 -1.50
C SER A 388 8.35 6.73 -1.11
N HIS A 389 7.47 5.72 -1.09
CA HIS A 389 7.80 4.32 -0.84
C HIS A 389 6.71 3.37 -1.34
N ASP A 390 7.09 2.16 -1.73
CA ASP A 390 6.17 1.13 -2.21
C ASP A 390 5.18 0.68 -1.14
N SER A 391 5.59 0.63 0.14
CA SER A 391 4.68 0.25 1.23
C SER A 391 3.52 1.23 1.43
N ILE A 392 3.70 2.52 1.08
CA ILE A 392 2.62 3.52 1.16
C ILE A 392 1.62 3.27 0.05
N ARG A 393 2.13 2.98 -1.16
CA ARG A 393 1.30 2.58 -2.30
C ARG A 393 0.52 1.29 -2.00
N GLU A 394 1.19 0.27 -1.48
CA GLU A 394 0.57 -1.01 -1.11
C GLU A 394 -0.44 -0.84 0.03
N PHE A 395 -0.13 -0.02 1.04
CA PHE A 395 -1.08 0.32 2.09
C PHE A 395 -2.33 1.01 1.53
N LEU A 396 -2.19 2.04 0.67
CA LEU A 396 -3.33 2.73 0.07
C LEU A 396 -4.23 1.77 -0.71
N ILE A 397 -3.63 0.82 -1.42
CA ILE A 397 -4.34 -0.24 -2.12
C ILE A 397 -5.05 -1.15 -1.11
N THR A 398 -4.36 -1.65 -0.08
CA THR A 398 -4.98 -2.48 0.96
C THR A 398 -6.13 -1.76 1.66
N HIS A 399 -5.93 -0.50 2.05
CA HIS A 399 -6.93 0.33 2.69
C HIS A 399 -8.17 0.44 1.79
N CYS A 400 -8.00 0.71 0.50
CA CYS A 400 -9.10 0.73 -0.47
C CYS A 400 -9.84 -0.60 -0.60
N LEU A 401 -9.13 -1.74 -0.54
CA LEU A 401 -9.76 -3.06 -0.56
C LEU A 401 -10.64 -3.30 0.67
N VAL A 402 -10.34 -2.64 1.79
CA VAL A 402 -11.03 -2.79 3.07
C VAL A 402 -12.11 -1.70 3.29
N THR A 403 -11.96 -0.51 2.69
CA THR A 403 -12.83 0.65 2.91
C THR A 403 -13.48 1.12 1.59
N ASP A 404 -14.78 0.84 1.38
CA ASP A 404 -15.79 1.35 0.39
C ASP A 404 -15.32 1.91 -0.99
N GLY A 405 -14.10 1.61 -1.43
CA GLY A 405 -13.40 2.37 -2.47
C GLY A 405 -13.25 1.62 -3.80
N LYS A 406 -13.82 0.42 -3.93
CA LYS A 406 -13.64 -0.40 -5.14
C LYS A 406 -14.25 0.18 -6.40
N ALA A 407 -15.29 1.02 -6.28
CA ALA A 407 -15.83 1.79 -7.41
C ALA A 407 -14.76 2.66 -8.13
N ARG A 408 -13.57 2.83 -7.54
CA ARG A 408 -12.47 3.64 -8.08
C ARG A 408 -11.32 2.82 -8.66
N LEU A 409 -11.36 1.48 -8.56
CA LEU A 409 -10.32 0.56 -9.08
C LEU A 409 -10.71 -0.11 -10.41
N GLU A 410 -11.87 0.27 -10.96
CA GLU A 410 -12.81 -0.60 -11.68
C GLU A 410 -12.30 -1.40 -12.88
N GLU A 411 -11.26 -1.02 -13.62
CA GLU A 411 -11.11 -1.66 -14.94
C GLU A 411 -10.04 -2.75 -15.12
N LYS A 412 -9.01 -2.92 -14.26
CA LYS A 412 -7.84 -3.76 -14.66
C LYS A 412 -7.17 -4.58 -13.55
N GLY A 413 -7.82 -4.75 -12.41
CA GLY A 413 -7.28 -5.53 -11.29
C GLY A 413 -6.10 -4.85 -10.56
N VAL A 414 -5.78 -5.39 -9.40
CA VAL A 414 -4.69 -4.98 -8.50
C VAL A 414 -3.72 -6.16 -8.38
N ARG A 415 -2.42 -5.89 -8.44
CA ARG A 415 -1.39 -6.90 -8.22
C ARG A 415 -1.25 -7.13 -6.71
N VAL A 416 -1.49 -8.34 -6.24
CA VAL A 416 -1.40 -8.61 -4.81
C VAL A 416 0.02 -9.05 -4.45
N THR A 417 0.67 -8.26 -3.59
CA THR A 417 2.06 -8.48 -3.15
C THR A 417 2.09 -9.13 -1.76
N ASP A 418 3.24 -9.70 -1.38
CA ASP A 418 3.41 -10.34 -0.06
C ASP A 418 3.10 -9.35 1.09
N ARG A 419 3.40 -8.07 0.91
CA ARG A 419 3.09 -7.01 1.89
C ARG A 419 1.60 -6.66 1.95
N ILE A 420 0.90 -6.59 0.81
CA ILE A 420 -0.56 -6.45 0.80
C ILE A 420 -1.19 -7.62 1.57
N LEU A 421 -0.67 -8.83 1.38
CA LEU A 421 -1.12 -10.01 2.10
C LEU A 421 -0.85 -9.95 3.59
N GLU A 422 0.34 -9.51 4.01
CA GLU A 422 0.66 -9.30 5.42
C GLU A 422 -0.31 -8.31 6.07
N LEU A 423 -0.57 -7.18 5.42
CA LEU A 423 -1.52 -6.18 5.91
C LEU A 423 -2.94 -6.75 6.00
N LEU A 424 -3.40 -7.51 5.00
CA LEU A 424 -4.72 -8.16 5.05
C LEU A 424 -4.82 -9.23 6.16
N LYS A 425 -3.75 -10.02 6.38
CA LYS A 425 -3.69 -11.00 7.48
C LYS A 425 -3.79 -10.33 8.85
N GLU A 426 -3.10 -9.20 9.03
CA GLU A 426 -3.17 -8.43 10.27
C GLU A 426 -4.58 -7.88 10.52
N ILE A 427 -5.30 -7.50 9.47
CA ILE A 427 -6.66 -6.95 9.62
C ILE A 427 -7.66 -8.06 9.97
N PHE A 428 -7.55 -9.23 9.32
CA PHE A 428 -8.63 -10.23 9.30
C PHE A 428 -8.29 -11.61 9.91
N GLU A 429 -7.09 -11.81 10.44
CA GLU A 429 -6.68 -12.98 11.24
C GLU A 429 -6.88 -14.37 10.56
N PHE A 430 -6.42 -14.54 9.31
CA PHE A 430 -6.52 -15.81 8.56
C PHE A 430 -5.21 -16.30 7.91
N ASP A 431 -5.14 -17.60 7.57
CA ASP A 431 -4.03 -18.21 6.82
C ASP A 431 -4.30 -18.20 5.31
N ILE A 432 -3.36 -17.65 4.52
CA ILE A 432 -3.49 -17.53 3.06
C ILE A 432 -2.84 -18.73 2.35
N VAL A 433 -3.58 -19.32 1.43
CA VAL A 433 -3.15 -20.45 0.59
C VAL A 433 -3.13 -20.00 -0.88
N ARG A 434 -2.00 -20.22 -1.58
CA ARG A 434 -1.87 -20.00 -3.03
C ARG A 434 -2.24 -21.29 -3.76
N THR A 435 -3.03 -21.19 -4.83
CA THR A 435 -3.59 -22.33 -5.60
C THR A 435 -2.59 -23.12 -6.46
N ASP A 436 -1.29 -23.04 -6.21
CA ASP A 436 -0.33 -23.88 -6.95
C ASP A 436 0.92 -24.19 -6.11
N GLU A 437 0.98 -25.38 -5.52
CA GLU A 437 2.25 -25.94 -5.00
C GLU A 437 3.24 -26.29 -6.14
N ARG A 438 2.84 -26.16 -7.42
CA ARG A 438 3.66 -26.60 -8.56
C ARG A 438 4.16 -25.50 -9.52
N VAL A 439 3.84 -24.22 -9.35
CA VAL A 439 4.29 -23.20 -10.32
C VAL A 439 4.91 -21.97 -9.65
N ASN A 440 6.23 -21.95 -9.67
CA ASN A 440 7.12 -20.78 -9.78
C ASN A 440 6.88 -19.60 -8.80
N ARG A 441 7.75 -19.48 -7.78
CA ARG A 441 7.81 -18.40 -6.76
C ARG A 441 7.96 -16.95 -7.30
N ASN A 442 7.94 -16.77 -8.63
CA ASN A 442 8.15 -15.50 -9.32
C ASN A 442 6.90 -14.92 -10.02
N ARG A 443 5.72 -15.55 -9.93
CA ARG A 443 4.48 -14.94 -10.44
C ARG A 443 3.77 -14.13 -9.35
N THR A 444 3.27 -12.96 -9.73
CA THR A 444 2.38 -12.15 -8.90
C THR A 444 0.96 -12.29 -9.41
N GLY A 445 0.12 -12.90 -8.58
CA GLY A 445 -1.26 -13.20 -8.90
C GLY A 445 -2.20 -12.02 -8.69
N GLY A 446 -3.38 -12.12 -9.32
CA GLY A 446 -4.52 -11.25 -9.02
C GLY A 446 -5.18 -11.64 -7.70
N LEU A 447 -6.21 -10.89 -7.28
CA LEU A 447 -7.05 -11.26 -6.12
C LEU A 447 -7.66 -12.67 -6.28
N SER A 448 -7.80 -13.12 -7.53
CA SER A 448 -8.32 -14.43 -7.94
C SER A 448 -7.46 -15.64 -7.55
N ASP A 449 -6.18 -15.42 -7.25
CA ASP A 449 -5.19 -16.49 -7.01
C ASP A 449 -4.93 -16.71 -5.51
N LEU A 450 -5.72 -16.05 -4.65
CA LEU A 450 -5.48 -15.93 -3.22
C LEU A 450 -6.74 -16.26 -2.43
N HIS A 451 -6.78 -17.48 -1.92
CA HIS A 451 -7.80 -17.93 -0.98
C HIS A 451 -7.21 -18.00 0.42
N PHE A 452 -8.06 -17.97 1.42
CA PHE A 452 -7.67 -18.23 2.80
C PHE A 452 -8.48 -19.37 3.38
N CYS A 453 -7.94 -20.03 4.41
CA CYS A 453 -8.67 -21.03 5.17
C CYS A 453 -8.62 -20.65 6.65
N ASP A 454 -9.77 -20.73 7.31
CA ASP A 454 -9.79 -20.74 8.77
C ASP A 454 -9.28 -22.09 9.29
N ARG A 455 -8.72 -22.11 10.49
CA ARG A 455 -8.31 -23.34 11.17
C ARG A 455 -9.49 -23.98 11.87
N LEU A 456 -9.60 -25.29 11.75
CA LEU A 456 -10.57 -26.09 12.51
C LEU A 456 -10.02 -26.40 13.91
N SER A 457 -10.85 -26.98 14.77
CA SER A 457 -10.50 -27.27 16.18
C SER A 457 -9.26 -28.18 16.35
N ASP A 458 -8.96 -29.00 15.34
CA ASP A 458 -7.78 -29.87 15.27
C ASP A 458 -6.59 -29.24 14.51
N ASN A 459 -6.65 -27.94 14.24
CA ASN A 459 -5.65 -27.13 13.54
C ASN A 459 -5.42 -27.49 12.05
N SER A 460 -6.23 -28.38 11.48
CA SER A 460 -6.24 -28.61 10.03
C SER A 460 -6.97 -27.46 9.30
N PRO A 461 -6.69 -27.24 8.00
CA PRO A 461 -7.35 -26.19 7.24
C PRO A 461 -8.84 -26.52 7.01
N GLY A 462 -9.70 -25.54 7.20
CA GLY A 462 -11.09 -25.55 6.78
C GLY A 462 -11.24 -25.29 5.28
N PRO A 463 -12.50 -25.17 4.80
CA PRO A 463 -12.79 -24.86 3.40
C PRO A 463 -12.13 -23.56 2.94
N PRO A 464 -11.58 -23.51 1.72
CA PRO A 464 -10.99 -22.29 1.17
C PRO A 464 -12.06 -21.24 0.87
N MET A 465 -11.74 -20.02 1.27
CA MET A 465 -12.61 -18.85 1.21
C MET A 465 -11.92 -17.76 0.40
N GLN A 466 -12.73 -16.98 -0.30
CA GLN A 466 -12.32 -15.84 -1.08
C GLN A 466 -12.92 -14.58 -0.49
N MET A 467 -12.08 -13.57 -0.21
CA MET A 467 -12.56 -12.26 0.22
C MET A 467 -13.36 -11.59 -0.89
N ILE A 468 -14.62 -11.27 -0.59
CA ILE A 468 -15.55 -10.54 -1.43
C ILE A 468 -15.66 -9.12 -0.88
N PRO A 469 -15.35 -8.11 -1.70
CA PRO A 469 -15.35 -6.73 -1.25
C PRO A 469 -16.74 -6.14 -1.11
N VAL A 470 -16.81 -5.01 -0.41
CA VAL A 470 -17.91 -4.05 -0.55
C VAL A 470 -18.04 -3.53 -1.98
N GLY A 471 -19.25 -3.09 -2.33
CA GLY A 471 -19.53 -2.49 -3.63
C GLY A 471 -21.02 -2.45 -3.95
N GLU A 472 -21.35 -1.87 -5.10
CA GLU A 472 -22.72 -1.75 -5.60
C GLU A 472 -22.84 -2.44 -6.95
N PHE A 473 -24.01 -3.00 -7.24
CA PHE A 473 -24.30 -3.60 -8.54
C PHE A 473 -25.80 -3.56 -8.86
N LEU A 474 -26.14 -3.79 -10.13
CA LEU A 474 -27.52 -3.98 -10.56
C LEU A 474 -27.87 -5.47 -10.48
N MET A 475 -28.78 -5.82 -9.56
CA MET A 475 -29.29 -7.17 -9.38
C MET A 475 -30.49 -7.43 -10.30
N GLY A 476 -30.51 -8.61 -10.92
CA GLY A 476 -31.53 -9.01 -11.89
C GLY A 476 -31.17 -8.68 -13.35
N SER A 477 -32.13 -8.90 -14.24
CA SER A 477 -31.95 -8.82 -15.70
C SER A 477 -32.41 -7.48 -16.28
N PRO A 478 -31.71 -6.95 -17.31
CA PRO A 478 -32.14 -5.74 -18.03
C PRO A 478 -33.58 -5.84 -18.54
N GLU A 479 -34.23 -4.70 -18.74
CA GLU A 479 -35.62 -4.67 -19.22
C GLU A 479 -35.76 -5.42 -20.56
N ARG A 480 -36.71 -6.37 -20.63
CA ARG A 480 -37.00 -7.25 -21.79
C ARG A 480 -36.01 -8.40 -22.03
N GLU A 481 -35.08 -8.63 -21.11
CA GLU A 481 -34.18 -9.78 -21.12
C GLU A 481 -34.43 -10.67 -19.89
N GLY A 482 -34.09 -11.95 -19.97
CA GLY A 482 -34.21 -12.86 -18.83
C GLY A 482 -35.62 -13.41 -18.56
N ASP A 483 -35.78 -13.98 -17.37
CA ASP A 483 -37.01 -14.59 -16.89
C ASP A 483 -37.82 -13.61 -16.01
N LEU A 484 -39.13 -13.81 -15.87
CA LEU A 484 -40.03 -12.85 -15.19
C LEU A 484 -39.67 -12.58 -13.72
N ASP A 485 -39.10 -13.57 -13.05
CA ASP A 485 -38.65 -13.56 -11.67
C ASP A 485 -37.31 -12.84 -11.45
N GLU A 486 -36.63 -12.48 -12.55
CA GLU A 486 -35.37 -11.73 -12.57
C GLU A 486 -35.62 -10.20 -12.61
N HIS A 487 -36.88 -9.76 -12.49
CA HIS A 487 -37.30 -8.36 -12.61
C HIS A 487 -38.03 -7.83 -11.36
N PRO A 488 -38.04 -6.51 -11.12
CA PRO A 488 -37.27 -5.49 -11.82
C PRO A 488 -35.78 -5.54 -11.47
N GLN A 489 -34.94 -5.11 -12.42
CA GLN A 489 -33.54 -4.84 -12.10
C GLN A 489 -33.46 -3.66 -11.11
N HIS A 490 -32.64 -3.79 -10.08
CA HIS A 490 -32.54 -2.78 -9.01
C HIS A 490 -31.10 -2.68 -8.47
N PRO A 491 -30.70 -1.51 -7.95
CA PRO A 491 -29.40 -1.35 -7.30
C PRO A 491 -29.38 -2.08 -5.95
N VAL A 492 -28.26 -2.75 -5.67
CA VAL A 492 -27.99 -3.38 -4.38
C VAL A 492 -26.60 -2.98 -3.91
N ARG A 493 -26.49 -2.65 -2.63
CA ARG A 493 -25.24 -2.26 -1.95
C ARG A 493 -24.78 -3.32 -0.96
N ILE A 494 -23.53 -3.76 -1.11
CA ILE A 494 -22.83 -4.64 -0.18
C ILE A 494 -21.99 -3.75 0.75
N ASP A 495 -22.51 -3.47 1.94
CA ASP A 495 -21.94 -2.49 2.89
C ASP A 495 -20.73 -2.98 3.68
N ALA A 496 -20.57 -4.30 3.81
CA ALA A 496 -19.46 -4.90 4.53
C ALA A 496 -18.76 -5.95 3.67
N PRO A 497 -17.42 -6.03 3.72
CA PRO A 497 -16.74 -7.14 3.06
C PRO A 497 -17.16 -8.44 3.74
N PHE A 498 -17.27 -9.49 2.95
CA PHE A 498 -17.53 -10.83 3.45
C PHE A 498 -16.58 -11.79 2.73
N ALA A 499 -16.59 -13.06 3.08
CA ALA A 499 -15.90 -14.07 2.28
C ALA A 499 -16.88 -15.11 1.76
N LEU A 500 -16.64 -15.62 0.57
CA LEU A 500 -17.44 -16.65 -0.06
C LEU A 500 -16.54 -17.87 -0.35
N GLY A 501 -17.07 -19.08 -0.19
CA GLY A 501 -16.33 -20.30 -0.49
C GLY A 501 -15.79 -20.27 -1.91
N THR A 502 -14.52 -20.59 -2.11
CA THR A 502 -13.85 -20.53 -3.41
C THR A 502 -14.59 -21.37 -4.47
N TRP A 503 -15.20 -22.47 -4.05
CA TRP A 503 -16.06 -23.37 -4.82
C TRP A 503 -17.25 -23.85 -3.96
N PRO A 504 -18.25 -24.55 -4.52
CA PRO A 504 -19.27 -25.23 -3.74
C PRO A 504 -18.64 -26.24 -2.77
N VAL A 505 -19.27 -26.46 -1.61
CA VAL A 505 -18.77 -27.41 -0.61
C VAL A 505 -18.60 -28.79 -1.24
N THR A 506 -17.41 -29.34 -1.11
CA THR A 506 -17.02 -30.63 -1.70
C THR A 506 -17.52 -31.80 -0.85
N PHE A 507 -17.57 -33.01 -1.43
CA PHE A 507 -17.84 -34.21 -0.67
C PHE A 507 -16.79 -34.47 0.41
N ALA A 508 -15.52 -34.14 0.19
CA ALA A 508 -14.47 -34.29 1.21
C ALA A 508 -14.77 -33.42 2.45
N GLU A 509 -15.13 -32.16 2.23
CA GLU A 509 -15.50 -31.21 3.29
C GLU A 509 -16.80 -31.63 3.99
N TYR A 510 -17.82 -32.03 3.23
CA TYR A 510 -19.10 -32.47 3.78
C TYR A 510 -19.02 -33.78 4.56
N ASP A 511 -18.20 -34.75 4.09
CA ASP A 511 -18.02 -36.03 4.77
C ASP A 511 -17.33 -35.86 6.13
N ARG A 512 -16.49 -34.84 6.28
CA ARG A 512 -15.89 -34.46 7.56
C ARG A 512 -16.96 -33.98 8.55
N PHE A 513 -17.89 -33.14 8.10
CA PHE A 513 -19.05 -32.74 8.90
C PHE A 513 -19.90 -33.95 9.30
N CYS A 514 -20.21 -34.86 8.37
CA CYS A 514 -20.96 -36.08 8.66
C CYS A 514 -20.25 -36.95 9.71
N ALA A 515 -18.93 -37.11 9.61
CA ALA A 515 -18.13 -37.87 10.56
C ALA A 515 -18.14 -37.22 11.95
N ALA A 516 -17.94 -35.90 12.04
CA ALA A 516 -17.91 -35.15 13.29
C ALA A 516 -19.27 -35.08 14.00
N THR A 517 -20.37 -35.15 13.25
CA THR A 517 -21.73 -35.02 13.79
C THR A 517 -22.53 -36.33 13.79
N HIS A 518 -21.91 -37.45 13.42
CA HIS A 518 -22.54 -38.76 13.28
C HIS A 518 -23.78 -38.78 12.37
N ARG A 519 -23.78 -37.95 11.31
CA ARG A 519 -24.83 -37.92 10.28
C ARG A 519 -24.52 -38.87 9.13
N TRP A 520 -25.57 -39.34 8.46
CA TRP A 520 -25.44 -40.09 7.22
C TRP A 520 -24.82 -39.25 6.12
N ARG A 521 -23.89 -39.84 5.36
CA ARG A 521 -23.30 -39.20 4.18
C ARG A 521 -24.32 -39.08 3.06
N SER A 522 -24.27 -37.98 2.32
CA SER A 522 -25.09 -37.82 1.12
C SER A 522 -24.59 -38.72 -0.02
N GLY A 523 -25.54 -39.22 -0.82
CA GLY A 523 -25.25 -40.09 -1.97
C GLY A 523 -24.57 -39.32 -3.11
N ASP A 524 -23.57 -39.92 -3.73
CA ASP A 524 -22.75 -39.37 -4.82
C ASP A 524 -23.15 -39.85 -6.21
N ARG A 525 -24.26 -40.61 -6.32
CA ARG A 525 -24.74 -41.25 -7.56
C ARG A 525 -23.73 -42.22 -8.20
N GLY A 526 -22.65 -42.59 -7.51
CA GLY A 526 -21.56 -43.38 -8.10
C GLY A 526 -20.64 -42.59 -9.06
N TRP A 527 -20.70 -41.25 -9.07
CA TRP A 527 -19.88 -40.39 -9.93
C TRP A 527 -18.47 -40.09 -9.38
N GLY A 528 -18.18 -40.61 -8.19
CA GLY A 528 -16.99 -40.29 -7.40
C GLY A 528 -17.27 -39.21 -6.35
N ARG A 529 -16.44 -39.19 -5.30
CA ARG A 529 -16.54 -38.27 -4.15
C ARG A 529 -15.39 -37.27 -4.15
N GLU A 530 -14.93 -36.90 -2.96
CA GLU A 530 -13.80 -36.00 -2.69
C GLU A 530 -14.04 -34.60 -3.26
N GLN A 531 -13.34 -34.23 -4.34
CA GLN A 531 -13.31 -32.88 -4.92
C GLN A 531 -14.54 -32.54 -5.76
N ARG A 532 -15.58 -33.37 -5.76
CA ARG A 532 -16.85 -33.06 -6.42
C ARG A 532 -17.77 -32.32 -5.46
N PRO A 533 -18.64 -31.42 -5.94
CA PRO A 533 -19.59 -30.72 -5.08
C PRO A 533 -20.51 -31.72 -4.38
N ALA A 534 -20.75 -31.51 -3.09
CA ALA A 534 -21.69 -32.28 -2.32
C ALA A 534 -23.12 -32.02 -2.85
N ILE A 535 -23.76 -33.09 -3.30
CA ILE A 535 -25.12 -33.09 -3.86
C ILE A 535 -26.05 -33.95 -3.00
N ASN A 536 -27.36 -33.95 -3.30
CA ASN A 536 -28.38 -34.62 -2.50
C ASN A 536 -28.46 -34.08 -1.04
N VAL A 537 -28.13 -32.80 -0.87
CA VAL A 537 -28.21 -32.06 0.39
C VAL A 537 -29.40 -31.10 0.36
N SER A 538 -30.15 -31.04 1.46
CA SER A 538 -31.24 -30.07 1.58
C SER A 538 -30.71 -28.72 2.07
N TRP A 539 -31.54 -27.68 1.98
CA TRP A 539 -31.21 -26.37 2.52
C TRP A 539 -30.91 -26.43 4.02
N GLN A 540 -31.66 -27.26 4.76
CA GLN A 540 -31.43 -27.45 6.19
C GLN A 540 -30.07 -28.11 6.48
N ASP A 541 -29.64 -29.10 5.68
CA ASP A 541 -28.31 -29.67 5.90
C ASP A 541 -27.20 -28.68 5.62
N ALA A 542 -27.37 -27.83 4.61
CA ALA A 542 -26.40 -26.78 4.28
C ALA A 542 -26.27 -25.80 5.45
N ARG A 543 -27.39 -25.42 6.08
CA ARG A 543 -27.36 -24.62 7.31
C ARG A 543 -26.73 -25.33 8.50
N ASP A 544 -27.03 -26.61 8.69
CA ASP A 544 -26.44 -27.40 9.76
C ASP A 544 -24.91 -27.52 9.60
N TYR A 545 -24.44 -27.65 8.35
CA TYR A 545 -23.02 -27.62 8.01
C TYR A 545 -22.40 -26.26 8.37
N CYS A 546 -23.01 -25.14 7.96
CA CYS A 546 -22.53 -23.80 8.30
C CYS A 546 -22.46 -23.57 9.82
N ALA A 547 -23.48 -24.02 10.55
CA ALA A 547 -23.53 -23.89 12.01
C ALA A 547 -22.46 -24.75 12.70
N TRP A 548 -22.17 -25.95 12.18
CA TRP A 548 -21.06 -26.77 12.65
C TRP A 548 -19.71 -26.10 12.37
N LEU A 549 -19.47 -25.66 11.13
CA LEU A 549 -18.23 -25.01 10.75
C LEU A 549 -17.96 -23.75 11.57
N SER A 550 -19.01 -22.99 11.89
CA SER A 550 -18.88 -21.82 12.77
C SER A 550 -18.36 -22.16 14.16
N ARG A 551 -18.82 -23.28 14.73
CA ARG A 551 -18.33 -23.75 16.04
C ARG A 551 -16.90 -24.27 15.97
N GLU A 552 -16.53 -24.91 14.88
CA GLU A 552 -15.19 -25.48 14.69
C GLU A 552 -14.11 -24.41 14.52
N THR A 553 -14.43 -23.31 13.84
CA THR A 553 -13.47 -22.23 13.53
C THR A 553 -13.54 -21.08 14.52
N GLY A 554 -14.64 -20.96 15.27
CA GLY A 554 -14.95 -19.77 16.06
C GLY A 554 -15.29 -18.54 15.20
N ARG A 555 -15.55 -18.71 13.90
CA ARG A 555 -15.91 -17.64 12.96
C ARG A 555 -17.34 -17.83 12.46
N TYR A 556 -18.02 -16.78 12.02
CA TYR A 556 -19.42 -16.91 11.63
C TYR A 556 -19.60 -17.29 10.16
N TYR A 557 -19.97 -18.56 9.93
CA TYR A 557 -20.31 -19.14 8.64
C TYR A 557 -21.81 -19.29 8.44
N ARG A 558 -22.29 -19.01 7.23
CA ARG A 558 -23.70 -19.08 6.82
C ARG A 558 -23.83 -19.39 5.32
N LEU A 559 -25.07 -19.54 4.86
CA LEU A 559 -25.34 -19.44 3.42
C LEU A 559 -25.24 -17.97 2.97
N PRO A 560 -24.77 -17.69 1.75
CA PRO A 560 -24.85 -16.34 1.19
C PRO A 560 -26.30 -15.92 1.04
N SER A 561 -26.57 -14.61 1.10
CA SER A 561 -27.82 -14.10 0.56
C SER A 561 -27.82 -14.23 -0.96
N GLU A 562 -28.99 -14.16 -1.57
CA GLU A 562 -29.12 -14.18 -3.01
C GLU A 562 -28.42 -12.98 -3.67
N ALA A 563 -28.49 -11.82 -3.02
CA ALA A 563 -27.81 -10.60 -3.43
C ALA A 563 -26.29 -10.76 -3.40
N GLU A 564 -25.75 -11.28 -2.30
CA GLU A 564 -24.32 -11.57 -2.17
C GLU A 564 -23.84 -12.57 -3.21
N TRP A 565 -24.64 -13.61 -3.47
CA TRP A 565 -24.30 -14.62 -4.46
C TRP A 565 -24.24 -14.02 -5.87
N GLU A 566 -25.23 -13.23 -6.27
CA GLU A 566 -25.26 -12.62 -7.61
C GLU A 566 -24.15 -11.59 -7.79
N TYR A 567 -23.93 -10.74 -6.78
CA TYR A 567 -22.82 -9.79 -6.76
C TYR A 567 -21.49 -10.50 -6.99
N ALA A 568 -21.27 -11.58 -6.24
CA ALA A 568 -20.07 -12.38 -6.31
C ALA A 568 -19.95 -13.13 -7.64
N ALA A 569 -21.04 -13.61 -8.21
CA ALA A 569 -21.07 -14.30 -9.51
C ALA A 569 -20.70 -13.35 -10.66
N ARG A 570 -21.24 -12.13 -10.63
CA ARG A 570 -21.00 -11.07 -11.62
C ARG A 570 -19.59 -10.51 -11.55
N ALA A 571 -19.02 -10.40 -10.34
CA ALA A 571 -17.66 -9.94 -10.10
C ALA A 571 -17.28 -8.66 -10.89
N GLY A 572 -18.20 -7.69 -10.92
CA GLY A 572 -18.04 -6.40 -11.61
C GLY A 572 -18.60 -6.34 -13.04
N THR A 573 -19.17 -7.42 -13.56
CA THR A 573 -19.75 -7.46 -14.91
C THR A 573 -21.27 -7.33 -14.92
N GLY A 574 -21.82 -6.72 -15.97
CA GLY A 574 -23.26 -6.64 -16.24
C GLY A 574 -23.78 -7.70 -17.22
N THR A 575 -22.92 -8.60 -17.69
CA THR A 575 -23.20 -9.57 -18.76
C THR A 575 -23.90 -10.83 -18.26
N ASP A 576 -24.34 -11.69 -19.18
CA ASP A 576 -25.01 -12.96 -18.86
C ASP A 576 -24.10 -13.91 -18.05
N TYR A 577 -22.81 -13.95 -18.37
CA TYR A 577 -21.78 -14.67 -17.61
C TYR A 577 -20.65 -13.70 -17.26
N TRP A 578 -19.84 -14.00 -16.24
CA TRP A 578 -18.72 -13.12 -15.86
C TRP A 578 -17.67 -12.96 -16.97
N TRP A 579 -17.65 -13.86 -17.94
CA TRP A 579 -16.74 -13.83 -19.09
C TRP A 579 -17.35 -13.24 -20.37
N GLY A 580 -18.54 -12.65 -20.30
CA GLY A 580 -19.29 -12.06 -21.41
C GLY A 580 -20.63 -12.75 -21.67
N ASP A 581 -21.31 -12.41 -22.77
CA ASP A 581 -22.69 -12.88 -23.03
C ASP A 581 -22.80 -14.22 -23.75
N ASN A 582 -21.67 -14.74 -24.24
CA ASN A 582 -21.63 -16.01 -24.96
C ASN A 582 -21.14 -17.13 -24.04
N ILE A 583 -21.89 -18.23 -23.97
CA ILE A 583 -21.53 -19.40 -23.15
C ILE A 583 -20.17 -19.99 -23.55
N GLY A 584 -19.85 -19.96 -24.85
CA GLY A 584 -18.63 -20.57 -25.38
C GLY A 584 -18.61 -22.09 -25.23
N ALA A 585 -17.41 -22.69 -25.34
CA ALA A 585 -17.20 -24.11 -25.13
C ALA A 585 -16.25 -24.34 -23.95
N ASN A 586 -16.55 -25.34 -23.12
CA ASN A 586 -15.75 -25.78 -21.98
C ASN A 586 -15.41 -24.66 -20.97
N ARG A 587 -16.37 -23.76 -20.71
CA ARG A 587 -16.25 -22.69 -19.69
C ARG A 587 -17.06 -22.95 -18.42
N ALA A 588 -17.96 -23.92 -18.47
CA ALA A 588 -18.82 -24.34 -17.37
C ALA A 588 -19.28 -25.79 -17.61
N ASN A 589 -19.82 -26.44 -16.57
CA ASN A 589 -20.47 -27.74 -16.71
C ASN A 589 -22.00 -27.57 -16.77
N CYS A 590 -22.60 -27.81 -17.94
CA CYS A 590 -24.03 -27.70 -18.20
C CYS A 590 -24.42 -28.47 -19.47
N ASP A 591 -25.72 -28.66 -19.71
CA ASP A 591 -26.29 -29.29 -20.92
C ASP A 591 -26.08 -28.42 -22.17
N GLY A 592 -25.00 -28.69 -22.91
CA GLY A 592 -24.60 -27.93 -24.10
C GLY A 592 -23.50 -26.91 -23.87
N CYS A 593 -22.75 -27.02 -22.77
CA CYS A 593 -21.55 -26.22 -22.52
C CYS A 593 -20.28 -26.81 -23.16
N GLY A 594 -20.33 -28.07 -23.64
CA GLY A 594 -19.21 -28.71 -24.33
C GLY A 594 -18.06 -29.17 -23.43
N SER A 595 -18.32 -29.35 -22.13
CA SER A 595 -17.37 -29.97 -21.20
C SER A 595 -17.44 -31.51 -21.27
N GLU A 596 -16.44 -32.22 -20.74
CA GLU A 596 -16.45 -33.69 -20.74
C GLU A 596 -17.55 -34.31 -19.84
N TRP A 597 -18.07 -33.54 -18.88
CA TRP A 597 -19.11 -33.93 -17.92
C TRP A 597 -20.52 -33.50 -18.30
N ASP A 598 -20.65 -32.76 -19.41
CA ASP A 598 -21.90 -32.22 -19.96
C ASP A 598 -23.00 -33.30 -20.03
N ARG A 599 -24.16 -33.04 -19.40
CA ARG A 599 -25.32 -33.98 -19.23
C ARG A 599 -25.01 -35.35 -18.63
N ARG A 600 -23.85 -35.56 -18.01
CA ARG A 600 -23.45 -36.87 -17.47
C ARG A 600 -23.41 -36.86 -15.95
N GLN A 601 -22.69 -35.89 -15.40
CA GLN A 601 -22.41 -35.81 -13.97
C GLN A 601 -21.90 -34.41 -13.62
N THR A 602 -21.68 -34.16 -12.34
CA THR A 602 -20.94 -32.97 -11.88
C THR A 602 -19.51 -32.97 -12.46
N ALA A 603 -18.77 -31.87 -12.32
CA ALA A 603 -17.33 -31.81 -12.53
C ALA A 603 -16.64 -31.71 -11.15
N PRO A 604 -15.38 -32.15 -11.00
CA PRO A 604 -14.56 -31.71 -9.88
C PRO A 604 -14.58 -30.18 -9.77
N VAL A 605 -14.60 -29.65 -8.55
CA VAL A 605 -14.59 -28.21 -8.33
C VAL A 605 -13.30 -27.60 -8.88
N GLY A 606 -13.39 -26.38 -9.37
CA GLY A 606 -12.24 -25.66 -9.93
C GLY A 606 -11.75 -26.17 -11.30
N ALA A 607 -12.55 -26.99 -11.98
CA ALA A 607 -12.22 -27.49 -13.33
C ALA A 607 -12.28 -26.40 -14.42
N PHE A 608 -12.97 -25.29 -14.15
CA PHE A 608 -13.13 -24.15 -15.06
C PHE A 608 -12.42 -22.91 -14.51
N ALA A 609 -12.23 -21.88 -15.33
CA ALA A 609 -11.58 -20.65 -14.89
C ALA A 609 -12.39 -19.96 -13.78
N PRO A 610 -11.72 -19.34 -12.78
CA PRO A 610 -12.41 -18.52 -11.78
C PRO A 610 -12.83 -17.18 -12.38
N ASN A 611 -13.86 -16.57 -11.79
CA ASN A 611 -14.24 -15.19 -12.11
C ASN A 611 -13.23 -14.17 -11.56
N PRO A 612 -13.34 -12.86 -11.88
CA PRO A 612 -12.41 -11.83 -11.40
C PRO A 612 -12.27 -11.71 -9.87
N PHE A 613 -13.23 -12.22 -9.10
CA PHE A 613 -13.12 -12.30 -7.65
C PHE A 613 -12.35 -13.52 -7.15
N GLY A 614 -12.08 -14.51 -8.00
CA GLY A 614 -11.43 -15.77 -7.60
C GLY A 614 -12.39 -16.90 -7.28
N LEU A 615 -13.65 -16.78 -7.68
CA LEU A 615 -14.67 -17.79 -7.42
C LEU A 615 -14.82 -18.72 -8.61
N TYR A 616 -14.79 -20.01 -8.32
CA TYR A 616 -14.96 -21.08 -9.30
C TYR A 616 -16.41 -21.56 -9.32
N ASP A 617 -16.81 -22.11 -10.47
CA ASP A 617 -18.08 -22.79 -10.64
C ASP A 617 -19.32 -21.94 -10.31
N MET A 618 -19.22 -20.61 -10.41
CA MET A 618 -20.36 -19.69 -10.22
C MET A 618 -21.41 -19.80 -11.35
N ALA A 619 -21.09 -20.52 -12.44
CA ALA A 619 -22.01 -20.85 -13.51
C ALA A 619 -21.88 -22.35 -13.84
N GLY A 620 -22.94 -23.10 -13.60
CA GLY A 620 -23.01 -24.54 -13.86
C GLY A 620 -22.55 -25.41 -12.70
N ASN A 621 -22.21 -26.66 -13.02
CA ASN A 621 -21.89 -27.74 -12.08
C ASN A 621 -23.07 -28.13 -11.18
N VAL A 622 -23.44 -27.32 -10.20
CA VAL A 622 -24.60 -27.52 -9.32
C VAL A 622 -25.28 -26.20 -9.01
N TRP A 623 -26.60 -26.22 -8.84
CA TRP A 623 -27.30 -25.09 -8.25
C TRP A 623 -26.88 -24.96 -6.79
N GLU A 624 -26.82 -23.75 -6.28
CA GLU A 624 -26.36 -23.48 -4.92
C GLU A 624 -27.51 -22.93 -4.07
N TRP A 625 -27.77 -23.55 -2.92
CA TRP A 625 -28.66 -23.00 -1.90
C TRP A 625 -28.18 -21.63 -1.41
N VAL A 626 -29.09 -20.66 -1.37
CA VAL A 626 -28.88 -19.36 -0.71
C VAL A 626 -29.83 -19.21 0.49
N ALA A 627 -29.61 -18.20 1.34
CA ALA A 627 -30.38 -18.01 2.57
C ALA A 627 -31.86 -17.67 2.30
N ASP A 628 -32.14 -16.92 1.24
CA ASP A 628 -33.40 -16.24 0.96
C ASP A 628 -34.61 -17.18 0.81
N CYS A 629 -35.76 -16.71 1.30
CA CYS A 629 -37.05 -17.32 0.96
C CYS A 629 -37.41 -16.98 -0.49
N TRP A 630 -38.19 -17.86 -1.12
CA TRP A 630 -38.56 -17.64 -2.51
C TRP A 630 -39.53 -16.46 -2.67
N HIS A 631 -39.25 -15.62 -3.66
CA HIS A 631 -40.12 -14.57 -4.19
C HIS A 631 -40.15 -14.71 -5.71
N ASP A 632 -41.31 -14.50 -6.32
CA ASP A 632 -41.51 -14.68 -7.77
C ASP A 632 -41.11 -13.47 -8.62
N ASN A 633 -40.56 -12.42 -7.99
CA ASN A 633 -40.01 -11.21 -8.59
C ASN A 633 -39.17 -10.42 -7.57
N TYR A 634 -38.58 -9.29 -7.96
CA TYR A 634 -37.78 -8.40 -7.11
C TYR A 634 -38.50 -7.13 -6.61
N ARG A 635 -39.83 -7.03 -6.73
CA ARG A 635 -40.57 -5.87 -6.22
C ARG A 635 -40.54 -5.90 -4.69
N GLY A 636 -39.88 -4.89 -4.10
CA GLY A 636 -39.68 -4.82 -2.66
C GLY A 636 -38.51 -5.68 -2.15
N ALA A 637 -37.63 -6.13 -3.05
CA ALA A 637 -36.37 -6.75 -2.66
C ALA A 637 -35.51 -5.77 -1.85
N PRO A 638 -34.72 -6.26 -0.88
CA PRO A 638 -33.73 -5.43 -0.18
C PRO A 638 -32.74 -4.78 -1.16
N ASP A 639 -32.40 -3.53 -0.93
CA ASP A 639 -31.34 -2.78 -1.63
C ASP A 639 -29.95 -3.00 -1.00
N SER A 640 -29.84 -3.97 -0.09
CA SER A 640 -28.62 -4.33 0.63
C SER A 640 -28.30 -5.82 0.48
N GLY A 641 -27.12 -6.24 0.91
CA GLY A 641 -26.70 -7.65 0.92
C GLY A 641 -27.49 -8.58 1.86
N LEU A 642 -28.57 -8.13 2.48
CA LEU A 642 -29.37 -8.92 3.43
C LEU A 642 -30.25 -9.94 2.72
N ALA A 643 -30.45 -11.10 3.36
CA ALA A 643 -31.34 -12.14 2.86
C ALA A 643 -32.82 -11.72 2.94
N TRP A 644 -33.59 -12.04 1.90
CA TRP A 644 -35.01 -11.74 1.78
C TRP A 644 -35.87 -12.83 2.45
N GLU A 645 -36.25 -12.57 3.70
CA GLU A 645 -36.89 -13.54 4.59
C GLU A 645 -38.43 -13.39 4.69
N LYS A 646 -39.09 -14.32 5.40
CA LYS A 646 -40.56 -14.38 5.58
C LYS A 646 -41.21 -13.06 5.97
N ALA A 647 -40.55 -12.28 6.82
CA ALA A 647 -41.06 -11.01 7.33
C ALA A 647 -41.40 -10.02 6.21
N ASN A 648 -40.83 -10.21 5.02
CA ASN A 648 -40.95 -9.34 3.86
C ASN A 648 -41.81 -9.96 2.75
N GLY A 649 -42.63 -10.98 3.08
CA GLY A 649 -43.60 -11.59 2.15
C GLY A 649 -43.15 -12.87 1.45
N GLY A 650 -41.98 -13.43 1.79
CA GLY A 650 -41.42 -14.60 1.11
C GLY A 650 -42.07 -15.93 1.45
N ASP A 651 -42.15 -16.83 0.47
CA ASP A 651 -42.56 -18.22 0.65
C ASP A 651 -41.35 -19.05 1.10
N CYS A 652 -41.16 -19.17 2.42
CA CYS A 652 -40.06 -19.95 2.99
C CYS A 652 -40.29 -21.48 2.97
N SER A 653 -41.42 -21.97 2.44
CA SER A 653 -41.54 -23.39 2.09
C SER A 653 -40.64 -23.74 0.91
N LYS A 654 -40.21 -22.72 0.16
CA LYS A 654 -39.16 -22.79 -0.85
C LYS A 654 -38.01 -21.86 -0.47
N ARG A 655 -36.82 -22.22 -0.94
CA ARG A 655 -35.63 -21.38 -0.82
C ARG A 655 -35.12 -21.07 -2.22
N ALA A 656 -34.57 -19.87 -2.38
CA ALA A 656 -33.90 -19.53 -3.61
C ALA A 656 -32.66 -20.40 -3.77
N VAL A 657 -32.35 -20.71 -5.03
CA VAL A 657 -31.12 -21.34 -5.47
C VAL A 657 -30.55 -20.52 -6.61
N ARG A 658 -29.24 -20.59 -6.89
CA ARG A 658 -28.59 -19.86 -7.99
C ARG A 658 -27.58 -20.70 -8.78
N GLY A 659 -27.16 -20.21 -9.95
CA GLY A 659 -25.97 -20.68 -10.68
C GLY A 659 -26.18 -21.73 -11.78
N GLY A 660 -27.34 -22.39 -11.87
CA GLY A 660 -27.52 -23.44 -12.85
C GLY A 660 -26.81 -24.74 -12.45
N GLY A 661 -26.69 -25.72 -13.35
CA GLY A 661 -26.08 -27.01 -13.00
C GLY A 661 -25.85 -27.91 -14.20
N TRP A 662 -25.17 -29.03 -13.99
CA TRP A 662 -24.66 -29.92 -15.04
C TRP A 662 -25.71 -30.43 -16.05
N ILE A 663 -26.98 -30.48 -15.64
CA ILE A 663 -28.10 -30.96 -16.47
C ILE A 663 -28.90 -29.82 -17.13
N PHE A 664 -28.63 -28.56 -16.80
CA PHE A 664 -29.41 -27.43 -17.28
C PHE A 664 -28.81 -26.79 -18.53
N LYS A 665 -29.67 -26.21 -19.37
CA LYS A 665 -29.26 -25.45 -20.56
C LYS A 665 -28.56 -24.14 -20.18
N PRO A 666 -27.67 -23.58 -21.05
CA PRO A 666 -26.94 -22.34 -20.79
C PRO A 666 -27.78 -21.16 -20.28
N ARG A 667 -29.03 -21.01 -20.78
CA ARG A 667 -29.96 -19.96 -20.31
C ARG A 667 -30.16 -19.96 -18.78
N ARG A 668 -30.06 -21.11 -18.12
CA ARG A 668 -30.23 -21.26 -16.65
C ARG A 668 -28.92 -21.10 -15.87
N LEU A 669 -27.81 -20.79 -16.54
CA LEU A 669 -26.52 -20.53 -15.91
C LEU A 669 -26.20 -19.03 -15.81
N ARG A 670 -27.02 -18.17 -16.43
CA ARG A 670 -26.81 -16.72 -16.42
C ARG A 670 -26.72 -16.22 -14.98
N SER A 671 -25.88 -15.22 -14.73
CA SER A 671 -25.68 -14.65 -13.40
C SER A 671 -27.00 -14.23 -12.74
N ALA A 672 -27.97 -13.71 -13.50
CA ALA A 672 -29.29 -13.33 -12.99
C ALA A 672 -30.25 -14.50 -12.73
N ASN A 673 -29.98 -15.72 -13.20
CA ASN A 673 -31.00 -16.78 -13.22
C ASN A 673 -31.33 -17.38 -11.85
N ARG A 674 -32.61 -17.38 -11.49
CA ARG A 674 -33.10 -17.78 -10.16
C ARG A 674 -34.03 -18.97 -10.25
N GLY A 675 -34.25 -19.60 -9.10
CA GLY A 675 -35.20 -20.70 -8.97
C GLY A 675 -35.63 -20.92 -7.53
N GLY A 676 -36.91 -21.24 -7.34
CA GLY A 676 -37.48 -21.57 -6.04
C GLY A 676 -37.67 -23.07 -5.87
N VAL A 677 -36.97 -23.67 -4.91
CA VAL A 677 -37.01 -25.11 -4.65
C VAL A 677 -37.48 -25.37 -3.22
N PRO A 678 -38.35 -26.38 -2.97
CA PRO A 678 -38.76 -26.74 -1.61
C PRO A 678 -37.57 -26.95 -0.67
N PHE A 679 -37.61 -26.41 0.56
CA PHE A 679 -36.45 -26.37 1.45
C PHE A 679 -35.91 -27.77 1.85
N ASP A 680 -36.76 -28.78 1.79
CA ASP A 680 -36.49 -30.18 2.16
C ASP A 680 -35.99 -31.03 0.99
N LYS A 681 -36.00 -30.49 -0.25
CA LYS A 681 -35.59 -31.21 -1.45
C LYS A 681 -34.11 -31.56 -1.40
N ARG A 682 -33.83 -32.80 -1.83
CA ARG A 682 -32.48 -33.36 -2.02
C ARG A 682 -32.41 -33.90 -3.44
N VAL A 683 -31.56 -33.31 -4.27
CA VAL A 683 -31.37 -33.71 -5.68
C VAL A 683 -29.91 -33.63 -6.07
N ASP A 684 -29.57 -34.32 -7.15
CA ASP A 684 -28.19 -34.53 -7.63
C ASP A 684 -27.62 -33.38 -8.48
N TYR A 685 -28.38 -32.29 -8.61
CA TYR A 685 -27.96 -31.07 -9.27
C TYR A 685 -28.02 -29.85 -8.35
N ILE A 686 -28.27 -30.03 -7.04
CA ILE A 686 -28.24 -28.95 -6.03
C ILE A 686 -27.20 -29.29 -4.95
N GLY A 687 -26.30 -28.34 -4.71
CA GLY A 687 -25.36 -28.27 -3.60
C GLY A 687 -25.45 -26.92 -2.89
N PHE A 688 -24.35 -26.43 -2.33
CA PHE A 688 -24.30 -25.12 -1.68
C PHE A 688 -22.85 -24.61 -1.55
N ARG A 689 -22.73 -23.32 -1.25
CA ARG A 689 -21.47 -22.64 -0.98
C ARG A 689 -21.57 -21.87 0.33
N LEU A 690 -20.43 -21.65 0.95
CA LEU A 690 -20.31 -20.93 2.22
C LEU A 690 -20.22 -19.43 2.00
N ALA A 691 -20.79 -18.67 2.91
CA ALA A 691 -20.42 -17.29 3.19
C ALA A 691 -19.87 -17.20 4.62
N ARG A 692 -18.89 -16.33 4.85
CA ARG A 692 -18.29 -16.02 6.15
C ARG A 692 -18.34 -14.51 6.36
N VAL A 693 -18.81 -14.08 7.53
CA VAL A 693 -18.78 -12.66 7.91
C VAL A 693 -17.36 -12.26 8.28
N ILE A 694 -16.96 -11.06 7.86
CA ILE A 694 -15.64 -10.50 8.11
C ILE A 694 -15.81 -9.23 8.95
N ASP A 695 -15.69 -9.36 10.27
CA ASP A 695 -15.77 -8.21 11.18
C ASP A 695 -14.39 -7.60 11.40
N SER A 696 -14.29 -6.27 11.42
CA SER A 696 -13.07 -5.53 11.76
C SER A 696 -12.67 -5.64 13.25
N ASN A 697 -13.53 -6.24 14.08
CA ASN A 697 -13.38 -6.40 15.52
C ASN A 697 -13.21 -7.87 15.95
N ASP A 698 -12.80 -8.76 15.06
CA ASP A 698 -12.78 -10.23 15.31
C ASP A 698 -11.73 -10.72 16.34
N GLY A 699 -11.16 -9.80 17.13
CA GLY A 699 -10.48 -10.05 18.42
C GLY A 699 -11.38 -9.87 19.66
N GLY A 700 -12.66 -9.54 19.47
CA GLY A 700 -13.67 -9.43 20.52
C GLY A 700 -14.62 -10.62 20.50
N LYS A 701 -14.40 -11.57 21.41
CA LYS A 701 -15.22 -12.76 21.67
C LYS A 701 -16.74 -12.52 21.51
N TYR A 702 -17.41 -13.49 20.89
CA TYR A 702 -18.87 -13.63 20.87
C TYR A 702 -19.50 -13.52 22.27
N GLN A 703 -20.59 -12.74 22.33
CA GLN A 703 -21.53 -12.48 23.44
C GLN A 703 -21.10 -11.50 24.55
#